data_AF-A0A1C9WUS5-F1
#
_entry.id   AF-A0A1C9WUS5-F1
#
_cell.length_a   1.000
_cell.length_b   1.000
_cell.length_c   1.000
_cell.angle_alpha   90.00
_cell.angle_beta   90.00
_cell.angle_gamma   90.00
#
_symmetry.space_group_name_H-M   'P 1'
#
loop_
_entity.id
_entity.type
_entity.pdbx_description
1 polymer ?
#
loop_
_entity_poly.entity_id
_entity_poly.type
_entity_poly.pdbx_seq_one_letter_code
_entity_poly.pdbx_strand_id
1 'polypeptide(L)'
;MDTVLDGGHSPPPKTQRVLFASAEAYPFVKVGGLADVSSALPKRLANLGFDVRLVIPGYRGLGGSKVLAFEVPFGPVAERVVVRRLPPLGGVDVVTLDLPGWFDREVPYSYQDDDVMPFVLFSKAVTTLAAQDSWRPHLIHCNDWHCGLVAQDARQGPHRRALERTGIVFTIHNIAYQGRVGAATDQLIGLPPAGTLLERGIAFADRVNTVSPRYMQEILTPAQGAGMDGLLRARGDTARGILNGVDYEEFDPERDPWIDTRYDGSFIAGKASNKEALQRISKLERAPERPLFGMVARLVSQKGVGLLSSALDQIVARGAQVVVMGEGALRYRRELQAAARRLPGNVAYHPDSRESLARQVYAGSDFFLAPSVFEPCGLTPLIALRYGTVPVVRRTGGLADTVTDYAEDPAAGLGFVFVQRRVASMLSAVDSALAVYRREPEWRRLQQRVMAADFSWRAPASEYVALYDEAVRSRCGADVARAADVVVPGAVRPGAPRTGAPAPRSRPRPAPLPLALVHHANQYLVTDGYQDREGLTQIVTGYAALLKLHEKYRTPVAIHLSGTMVEAVAWHHPWFLDDVRRLRDIGLLSLVGGTYSENVLTAFDAEYNRRQLHELFWLYRRHLGCAPEDLEICWVPERVWDTERLAGTLTNPALPNGGYRYVLLDDRLLYPTDGAHGGSDRADFDGADPASPPPADALRPYRIEGGNGLQVVPMSTRLRYWIPPEDRRHWRSLSRAAELPTAPGDDTVLVYADDMEKSAGVGPWHPSALGRYEEFLRWLATQPHLIPVDLPSWLRERRRVPGVREVERGTFVELAQDWHAGEDYRGWGQDQAWRPYQEHLTRARRAVAVAESAGAEPRLTALAWKHLLASGYETAWHDTNLPERPPAAWAKAVASHGRATEVLAAAARWFGGPARELGAELVDIDDDGTEELVLRSEHLFAVLAPACGGRLVYLACRGPDGGVLVIGNPTDDWNRQEELNSYMDVPGNHPGALADAGGVHDRHEVAIHAADGAIRVELANAQEGSPLLGLRKRIVLDDASPSLLVAYDLPAAAPGLTVEACLSPDYYRLLRHGVAGLQRQRGRSWRGACNRGAGVWIALADDEDTAWDDSSGPDPGHGVLVRVRAGARSFHLLIGVGEIDDDTAARALQTGRERLAGLTARGQAGGRG
;
A
#
# COMPACT_ATOMS: atom_id res chain seq x y z
N MET A 1 6.72 -48.76 37.36
CA MET A 1 6.36 -48.94 38.78
C MET A 1 5.53 -47.74 39.19
N ASP A 2 4.29 -48.04 39.54
CA ASP A 2 3.38 -47.42 40.52
C ASP A 2 3.00 -45.93 40.44
N THR A 3 1.76 -45.72 39.96
CA THR A 3 0.61 -44.96 40.52
C THR A 3 0.81 -43.80 41.49
N VAL A 4 0.03 -42.71 41.26
CA VAL A 4 -0.65 -41.73 42.17
C VAL A 4 -0.78 -40.40 41.39
N LEU A 5 -1.90 -39.69 41.20
CA LEU A 5 -3.29 -39.77 41.67
C LEU A 5 -4.21 -39.15 40.60
N ASP A 6 -5.38 -39.77 40.47
CA ASP A 6 -6.48 -39.45 39.58
C ASP A 6 -7.39 -38.39 40.22
N GLY A 7 -7.83 -37.43 39.41
CA GLY A 7 -8.64 -36.28 39.81
C GLY A 7 -9.87 -36.14 38.92
N GLY A 8 -10.80 -37.08 39.07
CA GLY A 8 -12.23 -36.95 38.76
C GLY A 8 -12.62 -36.28 37.44
N HIS A 9 -12.49 -36.99 36.33
CA HIS A 9 -13.37 -36.80 35.17
C HIS A 9 -13.96 -38.17 34.79
N SER A 10 -15.28 -38.21 34.62
CA SER A 10 -16.06 -39.38 34.22
C SER A 10 -15.39 -40.17 33.06
N PRO A 11 -15.59 -41.50 32.95
CA PRO A 11 -15.04 -42.28 31.85
C PRO A 11 -15.48 -41.69 30.50
N PRO A 12 -14.62 -41.68 29.47
CA PRO A 12 -14.93 -41.05 28.19
C PRO A 12 -16.24 -41.62 27.61
N PRO A 13 -17.16 -40.78 27.11
CA PRO A 13 -18.40 -41.26 26.52
C PRO A 13 -18.09 -42.05 25.24
N LYS A 14 -19.00 -42.97 24.88
CA LYS A 14 -19.02 -43.73 23.61
C LYS A 14 -18.40 -42.92 22.46
N THR A 15 -17.37 -43.45 21.80
CA THR A 15 -16.55 -42.85 20.72
C THR A 15 -17.27 -41.72 19.97
N GLN A 16 -17.00 -40.47 20.34
CA GLN A 16 -17.62 -39.30 19.72
C GLN A 16 -17.03 -39.09 18.31
N ARG A 17 -17.90 -38.95 17.30
CA ARG A 17 -17.53 -38.77 15.91
C ARG A 17 -17.35 -37.30 15.57
N VAL A 18 -16.16 -36.93 15.09
CA VAL A 18 -15.77 -35.54 14.75
C VAL A 18 -15.41 -35.44 13.29
N LEU A 19 -16.19 -34.68 12.51
CA LEU A 19 -15.82 -34.28 11.16
C LEU A 19 -15.00 -32.99 11.24
N PHE A 20 -13.69 -33.10 11.05
CA PHE A 20 -12.77 -31.98 11.05
C PHE A 20 -12.60 -31.46 9.62
N ALA A 21 -13.10 -30.25 9.33
CA ALA A 21 -13.04 -29.64 8.00
C ALA A 21 -11.97 -28.55 7.97
N SER A 22 -11.09 -28.62 6.97
CA SER A 22 -10.02 -27.66 6.77
C SER A 22 -9.70 -27.50 5.29
N ALA A 23 -9.17 -26.34 4.91
CA ALA A 23 -8.63 -26.13 3.57
C ALA A 23 -7.26 -26.79 3.37
N GLU A 24 -6.54 -27.07 4.46
CA GLU A 24 -5.19 -27.62 4.39
C GLU A 24 -4.88 -28.61 5.52
N ALA A 25 -4.01 -29.58 5.25
CA ALA A 25 -3.54 -30.56 6.23
C ALA A 25 -2.23 -31.22 5.77
N TYR A 26 -1.20 -31.14 6.60
CA TYR A 26 0.07 -31.82 6.35
C TYR A 26 -0.07 -33.35 6.56
N PRO A 27 0.53 -34.22 5.72
CA PRO A 27 1.47 -33.94 4.63
C PRO A 27 0.82 -33.76 3.24
N PHE A 28 -0.51 -33.71 3.16
CA PHE A 28 -1.22 -33.69 1.87
C PHE A 28 -1.11 -32.34 1.16
N VAL A 29 -1.32 -31.25 1.90
CA VAL A 29 -1.28 -29.88 1.36
C VAL A 29 -0.95 -28.89 2.48
N LYS A 30 -0.07 -27.92 2.20
CA LYS A 30 0.38 -26.90 3.15
C LYS A 30 0.58 -25.55 2.45
N VAL A 31 -0.18 -24.55 2.87
CA VAL A 31 -0.06 -23.13 2.51
C VAL A 31 0.39 -22.32 3.74
N GLY A 32 -0.12 -22.64 4.92
CA GLY A 32 0.20 -21.96 6.18
C GLY A 32 0.27 -22.89 7.38
N GLY A 33 0.22 -22.28 8.58
CA GLY A 33 0.26 -23.01 9.85
C GLY A 33 -1.06 -23.73 10.19
N LEU A 34 -2.15 -23.47 9.44
CA LEU A 34 -3.39 -24.21 9.62
C LEU A 34 -3.21 -25.68 9.19
N ALA A 35 -2.31 -25.97 8.25
CA ALA A 35 -1.98 -27.34 7.84
C ALA A 35 -1.36 -28.15 8.99
N ASP A 36 -0.49 -27.52 9.78
CA ASP A 36 0.15 -28.14 10.94
C ASP A 36 -0.91 -28.42 12.03
N VAL A 37 -1.80 -27.45 12.31
CA VAL A 37 -2.91 -27.64 13.27
C VAL A 37 -3.87 -28.74 12.83
N SER A 38 -4.24 -28.74 11.55
CA SER A 38 -5.19 -29.71 10.96
C SER A 38 -4.61 -31.11 10.84
N SER A 39 -3.29 -31.26 10.98
CA SER A 39 -2.64 -32.57 11.07
C SER A 39 -2.57 -33.06 12.52
N ALA A 40 -2.23 -32.16 13.46
CA ALA A 40 -1.83 -32.53 14.80
C ALA A 40 -3.00 -32.66 15.78
N LEU A 41 -3.95 -31.71 15.76
CA LEU A 41 -5.11 -31.75 16.65
C LEU A 41 -5.99 -32.99 16.37
N PRO A 42 -6.32 -33.34 15.11
CA PRO A 42 -7.05 -34.58 14.82
C PRO A 42 -6.37 -35.86 15.31
N LYS A 43 -5.05 -36.00 15.11
CA LYS A 43 -4.28 -37.13 15.67
C LYS A 43 -4.38 -37.19 17.19
N ARG A 44 -4.24 -36.05 17.85
CA ARG A 44 -4.34 -35.98 19.31
C ARG A 44 -5.74 -36.35 19.81
N LEU A 45 -6.79 -35.92 19.12
CA LEU A 45 -8.17 -36.29 19.43
C LEU A 45 -8.42 -37.79 19.23
N ALA A 46 -7.90 -38.39 18.16
CA ALA A 46 -7.97 -39.83 17.94
C ALA A 46 -7.29 -40.62 19.08
N ASN A 47 -6.12 -40.15 19.54
CA ASN A 47 -5.43 -40.71 20.71
C ASN A 47 -6.20 -40.57 22.03
N LEU A 48 -7.13 -39.60 22.11
CA LEU A 48 -8.05 -39.44 23.25
C LEU A 48 -9.34 -40.26 23.09
N GLY A 49 -9.44 -41.11 22.06
CA GLY A 49 -10.57 -42.02 21.84
C GLY A 49 -11.71 -41.45 20.98
N PHE A 50 -11.51 -40.29 20.33
CA PHE A 50 -12.48 -39.76 19.36
C PHE A 50 -12.35 -40.51 18.03
N ASP A 51 -13.49 -40.73 17.37
CA ASP A 51 -13.52 -41.21 16.00
C ASP A 51 -13.47 -39.98 15.08
N VAL A 52 -12.30 -39.68 14.52
CA VAL A 52 -12.06 -38.43 13.78
C VAL A 52 -11.95 -38.72 12.30
N ARG A 53 -12.70 -37.95 11.51
CA ARG A 53 -12.55 -37.88 10.06
C ARG A 53 -12.12 -36.48 9.66
N LEU A 54 -10.99 -36.38 8.98
CA LEU A 54 -10.48 -35.13 8.40
C LEU A 54 -10.94 -35.02 6.95
N VAL A 55 -11.55 -33.89 6.59
CA VAL A 55 -11.99 -33.57 5.23
C VAL A 55 -11.27 -32.34 4.70
N ILE A 56 -10.65 -32.49 3.52
CA ILE A 56 -9.96 -31.42 2.78
C ILE A 56 -10.44 -31.34 1.31
N PRO A 57 -10.22 -30.23 0.60
CA PRO A 57 -10.52 -30.14 -0.84
C PRO A 57 -9.67 -31.11 -1.68
N GLY A 58 -10.20 -31.50 -2.85
CA GLY A 58 -9.53 -32.35 -3.84
C GLY A 58 -8.58 -31.58 -4.74
N TYR A 59 -7.48 -31.08 -4.18
CA TYR A 59 -6.45 -30.38 -4.93
C TYR A 59 -5.75 -31.27 -5.96
N ARG A 60 -5.22 -30.64 -7.02
CA ARG A 60 -4.39 -31.28 -8.03
C ARG A 60 -3.29 -32.14 -7.39
N GLY A 61 -3.17 -33.38 -7.85
CA GLY A 61 -2.13 -34.31 -7.40
C GLY A 61 -2.47 -35.12 -6.15
N LEU A 62 -3.59 -34.84 -5.46
CA LEU A 62 -4.07 -35.70 -4.38
C LEU A 62 -4.64 -37.01 -4.95
N GLY A 63 -4.06 -38.13 -4.53
CA GLY A 63 -4.50 -39.47 -4.95
C GLY A 63 -5.75 -39.96 -4.20
N GLY A 64 -5.85 -41.28 -4.04
CA GLY A 64 -6.84 -41.91 -3.16
C GLY A 64 -7.92 -42.73 -3.86
N SER A 65 -8.49 -43.67 -3.10
CA SER A 65 -9.54 -44.57 -3.59
C SER A 65 -10.92 -43.92 -3.45
N LYS A 66 -11.72 -43.94 -4.51
CA LYS A 66 -13.11 -43.47 -4.47
C LYS A 66 -13.91 -44.26 -3.43
N VAL A 67 -14.58 -43.54 -2.53
CA VAL A 67 -15.45 -44.09 -1.48
C VAL A 67 -16.90 -43.99 -1.91
N LEU A 68 -17.35 -42.79 -2.27
CA LEU A 68 -18.73 -42.50 -2.69
C LEU A 68 -18.77 -41.26 -3.59
N ALA A 69 -19.93 -40.97 -4.16
CA ALA A 69 -20.18 -39.73 -4.88
C ALA A 69 -21.61 -39.26 -4.62
N PHE A 70 -21.82 -37.95 -4.56
CA PHE A 70 -23.13 -37.32 -4.40
C PHE A 70 -23.19 -36.02 -5.18
N GLU A 71 -24.38 -35.43 -5.26
CA GLU A 71 -24.60 -34.13 -5.89
C GLU A 71 -24.88 -33.06 -4.83
N VAL A 72 -24.37 -31.86 -5.05
CA VAL A 72 -24.53 -30.70 -4.18
C VAL A 72 -25.25 -29.59 -4.95
N PRO A 73 -26.36 -29.05 -4.42
CA PRO A 73 -27.02 -27.89 -5.03
C PRO A 73 -26.10 -26.66 -5.04
N PHE A 74 -25.92 -26.04 -6.20
CA PHE A 74 -25.10 -24.86 -6.40
C PHE A 74 -25.78 -23.89 -7.37
N GLY A 75 -26.66 -23.03 -6.83
CA GLY A 75 -27.57 -22.23 -7.63
C GLY A 75 -28.57 -23.09 -8.43
N PRO A 76 -28.73 -22.85 -9.75
CA PRO A 76 -29.67 -23.61 -10.58
C PRO A 76 -29.15 -24.98 -11.01
N VAL A 77 -27.88 -25.30 -10.74
CA VAL A 77 -27.24 -26.57 -11.12
C VAL A 77 -26.90 -27.42 -9.89
N ALA A 78 -26.64 -28.70 -10.13
CA ALA A 78 -26.10 -29.60 -9.14
C ALA A 78 -24.66 -29.98 -9.53
N GLU A 79 -23.72 -29.77 -8.61
CA GLU A 79 -22.31 -30.09 -8.80
C GLU A 79 -22.02 -31.49 -8.27
N ARG A 80 -21.32 -32.29 -9.08
CA ARG A 80 -20.95 -33.65 -8.69
C ARG A 80 -19.71 -33.62 -7.81
N VAL A 81 -19.81 -34.27 -6.64
CA VAL A 81 -18.70 -34.42 -5.70
C VAL A 81 -18.29 -35.88 -5.62
N VAL A 82 -16.99 -36.15 -5.70
CA VAL A 82 -16.43 -37.49 -5.48
C VAL A 82 -15.65 -37.48 -4.18
N VAL A 83 -16.02 -38.36 -3.25
CA VAL A 83 -15.27 -38.54 -2.01
C VAL A 83 -14.20 -39.59 -2.24
N ARG A 84 -12.94 -39.25 -1.98
CA ARG A 84 -11.82 -40.18 -2.05
C ARG A 84 -11.19 -40.32 -0.67
N ARG A 85 -10.80 -41.54 -0.32
CA ARG A 85 -10.04 -41.82 0.91
C ARG A 85 -8.55 -41.72 0.60
N LEU A 86 -7.86 -40.90 1.38
CA LEU A 86 -6.41 -40.76 1.39
C LEU A 86 -5.80 -41.72 2.41
N PRO A 87 -4.47 -41.94 2.41
CA PRO A 87 -3.79 -42.65 3.49
C PRO A 87 -4.17 -42.09 4.87
N PRO A 88 -4.39 -42.94 5.89
CA PRO A 88 -4.76 -42.47 7.22
C PRO A 88 -3.62 -41.67 7.85
N LEU A 89 -3.98 -40.69 8.69
CA LEU A 89 -3.02 -39.82 9.38
C LEU A 89 -3.07 -40.11 10.88
N GLY A 90 -2.12 -40.92 11.39
CA GLY A 90 -2.03 -41.22 12.83
C GLY A 90 -3.34 -41.72 13.47
N GLY A 91 -4.03 -42.64 12.79
CA GLY A 91 -5.33 -43.17 13.24
C GLY A 91 -6.57 -42.37 12.80
N VAL A 92 -6.39 -41.25 12.11
CA VAL A 92 -7.48 -40.42 11.55
C VAL A 92 -7.87 -40.90 10.15
N ASP A 93 -9.17 -41.06 9.87
CA ASP A 93 -9.69 -41.29 8.52
C ASP A 93 -9.62 -39.98 7.72
N VAL A 94 -8.86 -39.97 6.62
CA VAL A 94 -8.69 -38.76 5.80
C VAL A 94 -9.43 -38.94 4.49
N VAL A 95 -10.32 -38.00 4.20
CA VAL A 95 -11.07 -37.96 2.94
C VAL A 95 -10.87 -36.62 2.24
N THR A 96 -10.91 -36.67 0.92
CA THR A 96 -10.90 -35.48 0.08
C THR A 96 -12.18 -35.38 -0.74
N LEU A 97 -12.65 -34.15 -0.93
CA LEU A 97 -13.80 -33.82 -1.77
C LEU A 97 -13.31 -33.35 -3.13
N ASP A 98 -13.24 -34.29 -4.08
CA ASP A 98 -12.89 -34.06 -5.47
C ASP A 98 -14.09 -33.39 -6.17
N LEU A 99 -13.89 -32.13 -6.53
CA LEU A 99 -14.82 -31.22 -7.20
C LEU A 99 -14.21 -30.89 -8.56
N PRO A 100 -14.52 -31.69 -9.61
CA PRO A 100 -13.83 -31.61 -10.90
C PRO A 100 -13.85 -30.20 -11.48
N GLY A 101 -12.67 -29.67 -11.83
CA GLY A 101 -12.50 -28.33 -12.40
C GLY A 101 -12.43 -27.17 -11.39
N TRP A 102 -12.80 -27.38 -10.11
CA TRP A 102 -12.80 -26.32 -9.10
C TRP A 102 -11.45 -26.16 -8.38
N PHE A 103 -10.77 -27.27 -8.06
CA PHE A 103 -9.49 -27.29 -7.34
C PHE A 103 -8.31 -27.80 -8.19
N ASP A 104 -8.48 -27.83 -9.52
CA ASP A 104 -7.43 -28.19 -10.48
C ASP A 104 -6.53 -26.97 -10.77
N ARG A 105 -5.73 -26.57 -9.76
CA ARG A 105 -4.82 -25.42 -9.81
C ARG A 105 -3.39 -25.83 -9.44
N GLU A 106 -2.41 -25.01 -9.85
CA GLU A 106 -0.99 -25.25 -9.53
C GLU A 106 -0.68 -24.96 -8.07
N VAL A 107 -1.32 -23.93 -7.51
CA VAL A 107 -1.26 -23.57 -6.09
C VAL A 107 -2.63 -23.85 -5.45
N PRO A 108 -2.72 -24.42 -4.23
CA PRO A 108 -4.00 -24.74 -3.58
C PRO A 108 -4.94 -23.55 -3.46
N TYR A 109 -4.43 -22.44 -2.92
CA TYR A 109 -5.04 -21.11 -2.89
C TYR A 109 -4.01 -20.08 -2.42
N SER A 110 -4.28 -18.79 -2.64
CA SER A 110 -3.53 -17.68 -2.05
C SER A 110 -4.42 -16.91 -1.08
N TYR A 111 -3.81 -16.35 -0.04
CA TYR A 111 -4.46 -15.39 0.85
C TYR A 111 -4.76 -14.04 0.19
N GLN A 112 -4.31 -13.86 -1.06
CA GLN A 112 -4.63 -12.74 -1.96
C GLN A 112 -5.56 -13.15 -3.11
N ASP A 113 -6.02 -14.41 -3.13
CA ASP A 113 -6.96 -14.91 -4.14
C ASP A 113 -8.36 -14.39 -3.79
N ASP A 114 -9.01 -13.72 -4.75
CA ASP A 114 -10.38 -13.25 -4.62
C ASP A 114 -11.42 -14.33 -4.97
N ASP A 115 -10.97 -15.49 -5.48
CA ASP A 115 -11.88 -16.57 -5.86
C ASP A 115 -12.32 -17.43 -4.66
N VAL A 116 -13.42 -16.99 -4.05
CA VAL A 116 -14.06 -17.67 -2.92
C VAL A 116 -14.97 -18.84 -3.34
N MET A 117 -15.32 -18.96 -4.62
CA MET A 117 -16.36 -19.88 -5.10
C MET A 117 -16.03 -21.38 -4.87
N PRO A 118 -14.79 -21.86 -5.09
CA PRO A 118 -14.42 -23.24 -4.75
C PRO A 118 -14.70 -23.58 -3.29
N PHE A 119 -14.50 -22.63 -2.37
CA PHE A 119 -14.71 -22.83 -0.93
C PHE A 119 -16.18 -22.74 -0.51
N VAL A 120 -17.00 -21.98 -1.25
CA VAL A 120 -18.47 -22.03 -1.12
C VAL A 120 -18.97 -23.44 -1.45
N LEU A 121 -18.54 -23.99 -2.59
CA LEU A 121 -18.93 -25.34 -3.01
C LEU A 121 -18.38 -26.42 -2.06
N PHE A 122 -17.12 -26.31 -1.64
CA PHE A 122 -16.51 -27.19 -0.64
C PHE A 122 -17.31 -27.20 0.67
N SER A 123 -17.68 -26.03 1.19
CA SER A 123 -18.49 -25.93 2.41
C SER A 123 -19.85 -26.63 2.28
N LYS A 124 -20.55 -26.47 1.15
CA LYS A 124 -21.80 -27.18 0.88
C LYS A 124 -21.59 -28.70 0.75
N ALA A 125 -20.49 -29.11 0.14
CA ALA A 125 -20.11 -30.52 0.01
C ALA A 125 -19.79 -31.16 1.36
N VAL A 126 -19.14 -30.43 2.28
CA VAL A 126 -18.91 -30.86 3.67
C VAL A 126 -20.24 -31.08 4.41
N THR A 127 -21.19 -30.14 4.32
CA THR A 127 -22.52 -30.28 4.92
C THR A 127 -23.28 -31.49 4.34
N THR A 128 -23.20 -31.67 3.02
CA THR A 128 -23.86 -32.78 2.31
C THR A 128 -23.28 -34.13 2.73
N LEU A 129 -21.94 -34.25 2.78
CA LEU A 129 -21.25 -35.43 3.29
C LEU A 129 -21.71 -35.75 4.73
N ALA A 130 -21.69 -34.76 5.62
CA ALA A 130 -22.07 -34.93 7.02
C ALA A 130 -23.53 -35.44 7.20
N ALA A 131 -24.43 -35.06 6.29
CA ALA A 131 -25.84 -35.42 6.35
C ALA A 131 -26.18 -36.76 5.71
N GLN A 132 -25.49 -37.12 4.63
CA GLN A 132 -25.79 -38.32 3.83
C GLN A 132 -24.96 -39.54 4.23
N ASP A 133 -23.84 -39.36 4.92
CA ASP A 133 -22.98 -40.47 5.30
C ASP A 133 -23.64 -41.36 6.37
N SER A 134 -23.45 -42.67 6.23
CA SER A 134 -23.69 -43.68 7.26
C SER A 134 -22.92 -43.38 8.55
N TRP A 135 -21.75 -42.75 8.42
CA TRP A 135 -20.95 -42.19 9.51
C TRP A 135 -21.40 -40.75 9.80
N ARG A 136 -22.39 -40.58 10.69
CA ARG A 136 -22.90 -39.24 11.04
C ARG A 136 -22.07 -38.60 12.17
N PRO A 137 -21.51 -37.40 11.96
CA PRO A 137 -20.74 -36.73 12.99
C PRO A 137 -21.63 -36.23 14.13
N HIS A 138 -21.17 -36.40 15.37
CA HIS A 138 -21.74 -35.69 16.52
C HIS A 138 -21.29 -34.23 16.53
N LEU A 139 -20.11 -33.94 15.96
CA LEU A 139 -19.52 -32.62 15.88
C LEU A 139 -18.90 -32.36 14.50
N ILE A 140 -19.08 -31.17 13.97
CA ILE A 140 -18.29 -30.63 12.85
C ILE A 140 -17.38 -29.53 13.40
N HIS A 141 -16.07 -29.63 13.15
CA HIS A 141 -15.11 -28.57 13.48
C HIS A 141 -14.64 -27.91 12.18
N CYS A 142 -15.05 -26.67 11.97
CA CYS A 142 -14.73 -25.85 10.81
C CYS A 142 -13.53 -24.93 11.11
N ASN A 143 -12.57 -24.88 10.18
CA ASN A 143 -11.39 -24.04 10.31
C ASN A 143 -11.36 -22.94 9.25
N ASP A 144 -11.28 -21.69 9.71
CA ASP A 144 -11.17 -20.46 8.93
C ASP A 144 -12.30 -20.22 7.92
N TRP A 145 -12.20 -19.09 7.20
CA TRP A 145 -13.20 -18.61 6.23
C TRP A 145 -13.52 -19.64 5.14
N HIS A 146 -12.58 -20.52 4.77
CA HIS A 146 -12.78 -21.58 3.78
C HIS A 146 -13.92 -22.54 4.14
N CYS A 147 -14.15 -22.75 5.44
CA CYS A 147 -15.22 -23.57 5.99
C CYS A 147 -16.38 -22.72 6.57
N GLY A 148 -16.37 -21.41 6.31
CA GLY A 148 -17.26 -20.43 6.94
C GLY A 148 -18.74 -20.64 6.63
N LEU A 149 -19.07 -21.15 5.44
CA LEU A 149 -20.45 -21.40 5.06
C LEU A 149 -21.04 -22.67 5.70
N VAL A 150 -20.22 -23.62 6.16
CA VAL A 150 -20.70 -24.91 6.70
C VAL A 150 -21.70 -24.71 7.84
N ALA A 151 -21.42 -23.76 8.75
CA ALA A 151 -22.30 -23.51 9.89
C ALA A 151 -23.68 -22.97 9.46
N GLN A 152 -23.71 -21.99 8.56
CA GLN A 152 -24.97 -21.44 8.05
C GLN A 152 -25.75 -22.47 7.24
N ASP A 153 -25.07 -23.20 6.34
CA ASP A 153 -25.70 -24.20 5.47
C ASP A 153 -26.25 -25.40 6.29
N ALA A 154 -25.56 -25.82 7.34
CA ALA A 154 -26.06 -26.84 8.27
C ALA A 154 -27.27 -26.37 9.10
N ARG A 155 -27.46 -25.07 9.31
CA ARG A 155 -28.57 -24.52 10.12
C ARG A 155 -29.75 -24.06 9.27
N GLN A 156 -29.51 -23.58 8.06
CA GLN A 156 -30.52 -22.96 7.20
C GLN A 156 -30.70 -23.68 5.84
N GLY A 157 -29.74 -24.51 5.43
CA GLY A 157 -29.74 -25.19 4.15
C GLY A 157 -30.57 -26.49 4.10
N PRO A 158 -30.46 -27.23 2.98
CA PRO A 158 -31.29 -28.40 2.69
C PRO A 158 -31.21 -29.51 3.74
N HIS A 159 -30.05 -29.64 4.40
CA HIS A 159 -29.77 -30.70 5.35
C HIS A 159 -30.01 -30.33 6.82
N ARG A 160 -30.65 -29.17 7.09
CA ARG A 160 -30.86 -28.67 8.47
C ARG A 160 -31.44 -29.69 9.46
N ARG A 161 -32.40 -30.52 9.01
CA ARG A 161 -33.04 -31.54 9.87
C ARG A 161 -32.09 -32.70 10.17
N ALA A 162 -31.24 -33.08 9.23
CA ALA A 162 -30.29 -34.17 9.41
C ALA A 162 -29.16 -33.80 10.38
N LEU A 163 -28.82 -32.51 10.46
CA LEU A 163 -27.70 -31.95 11.25
C LEU A 163 -28.17 -31.14 12.47
N GLU A 164 -29.45 -31.19 12.82
CA GLU A 164 -30.05 -30.42 13.92
C GLU A 164 -29.38 -30.71 15.27
N ARG A 165 -28.97 -31.97 15.47
CA ARG A 165 -28.31 -32.46 16.69
C ARG A 165 -26.78 -32.48 16.62
N THR A 166 -26.20 -32.06 15.50
CA THR A 166 -24.75 -32.03 15.31
C THR A 166 -24.20 -30.70 15.81
N GLY A 167 -23.28 -30.74 16.79
CA GLY A 167 -22.60 -29.54 17.28
C GLY A 167 -21.62 -28.99 16.25
N ILE A 168 -21.43 -27.67 16.21
CA ILE A 168 -20.53 -26.99 15.27
C ILE A 168 -19.57 -26.07 16.03
N VAL A 169 -18.27 -26.34 15.89
CA VAL A 169 -17.19 -25.48 16.39
C VAL A 169 -16.54 -24.77 15.20
N PHE A 170 -16.29 -23.47 15.34
CA PHE A 170 -15.62 -22.66 14.33
C PHE A 170 -14.36 -22.00 14.90
N THR A 171 -13.19 -22.41 14.39
CA THR A 171 -11.90 -21.81 14.77
C THR A 171 -11.47 -20.75 13.77
N ILE A 172 -11.18 -19.55 14.28
CA ILE A 172 -10.53 -18.46 13.54
C ILE A 172 -9.02 -18.61 13.72
N HIS A 173 -8.29 -18.90 12.64
CA HIS A 173 -6.82 -18.95 12.66
C HIS A 173 -6.22 -17.61 12.27
N ASN A 174 -6.88 -16.84 11.40
CA ASN A 174 -6.48 -15.48 11.07
C ASN A 174 -7.67 -14.61 10.64
N ILE A 175 -8.03 -13.63 11.47
CA ILE A 175 -9.21 -12.78 11.27
C ILE A 175 -9.09 -11.81 10.07
N ALA A 176 -7.87 -11.59 9.58
CA ALA A 176 -7.63 -10.71 8.44
C ALA A 176 -8.18 -11.27 7.12
N TYR A 177 -8.39 -12.59 7.04
CA TYR A 177 -8.89 -13.26 5.84
C TYR A 177 -10.33 -13.71 6.05
N GLN A 178 -11.25 -13.10 5.30
CA GLN A 178 -12.68 -13.21 5.61
C GLN A 178 -13.49 -13.95 4.55
N GLY A 179 -12.97 -14.14 3.34
CA GLY A 179 -13.73 -14.70 2.21
C GLY A 179 -14.92 -13.81 1.86
N ARG A 180 -14.64 -12.65 1.24
CA ARG A 180 -15.68 -11.67 0.88
C ARG A 180 -16.58 -12.26 -0.21
N VAL A 181 -17.89 -12.14 -0.03
CA VAL A 181 -18.89 -12.58 -1.03
C VAL A 181 -19.77 -11.39 -1.43
N GLY A 182 -20.20 -11.37 -2.68
CA GLY A 182 -21.10 -10.34 -3.23
C GLY A 182 -22.52 -10.84 -3.43
N ALA A 183 -23.42 -9.96 -3.84
CA ALA A 183 -24.84 -10.26 -4.03
C ALA A 183 -25.10 -11.45 -4.98
N ALA A 184 -24.29 -11.61 -6.03
CA ALA A 184 -24.40 -12.73 -6.96
C ALA A 184 -24.06 -14.07 -6.29
N THR A 185 -23.00 -14.10 -5.46
CA THR A 185 -22.63 -15.28 -4.67
C THR A 185 -23.70 -15.62 -3.65
N ASP A 186 -24.28 -14.61 -2.98
CA ASP A 186 -25.38 -14.82 -2.04
C ASP A 186 -26.61 -15.44 -2.68
N GLN A 187 -26.96 -14.95 -3.87
CA GLN A 187 -28.04 -15.53 -4.67
C GLN A 187 -27.75 -17.00 -5.03
N LEU A 188 -26.49 -17.32 -5.36
CA LEU A 188 -26.07 -18.68 -5.68
C LEU A 188 -26.07 -19.62 -4.46
N ILE A 189 -25.66 -19.11 -3.30
CA ILE A 189 -25.66 -19.86 -2.03
C ILE A 189 -27.09 -20.28 -1.66
N GLY A 190 -28.09 -19.47 -2.03
CA GLY A 190 -29.50 -19.75 -1.79
C GLY A 190 -29.90 -19.64 -0.31
N LEU A 191 -29.12 -18.90 0.49
CA LEU A 191 -29.37 -18.63 1.90
C LEU A 191 -29.40 -17.11 2.14
N PRO A 192 -29.99 -16.62 3.24
CA PRO A 192 -29.96 -15.20 3.57
C PRO A 192 -28.54 -14.63 3.53
N PRO A 193 -28.34 -13.43 2.94
CA PRO A 193 -27.04 -12.79 2.87
C PRO A 193 -26.53 -12.50 4.28
N ALA A 194 -25.27 -12.83 4.51
CA ALA A 194 -24.55 -12.63 5.77
C ALA A 194 -23.09 -12.35 5.41
N GLY A 195 -22.66 -11.09 5.59
CA GLY A 195 -21.52 -10.45 4.92
C GLY A 195 -20.46 -11.39 4.35
N THR A 196 -19.46 -11.78 5.12
CA THR A 196 -18.35 -12.64 4.63
C THR A 196 -18.52 -14.13 4.99
N LEU A 197 -17.74 -15.03 4.38
CA LEU A 197 -17.73 -16.45 4.77
C LEU A 197 -17.30 -16.63 6.23
N LEU A 198 -16.28 -15.89 6.69
CA LEU A 198 -15.87 -15.90 8.09
C LEU A 198 -16.99 -15.45 9.01
N GLU A 199 -17.70 -14.37 8.65
CA GLU A 199 -18.85 -13.87 9.41
C GLU A 199 -19.94 -14.93 9.56
N ARG A 200 -20.25 -15.68 8.49
CA ARG A 200 -21.18 -16.82 8.53
C ARG A 200 -20.73 -17.89 9.52
N GLY A 201 -19.44 -18.21 9.53
CA GLY A 201 -18.87 -19.18 10.47
C GLY A 201 -19.08 -18.73 11.92
N ILE A 202 -18.73 -17.48 12.22
CA ILE A 202 -18.86 -16.90 13.56
C ILE A 202 -20.33 -16.80 14.00
N ALA A 203 -21.21 -16.33 13.10
CA ALA A 203 -22.60 -16.09 13.40
C ALA A 203 -23.37 -17.38 13.70
N PHE A 204 -23.13 -18.45 12.93
CA PHE A 204 -23.97 -19.65 12.94
C PHE A 204 -23.39 -20.85 13.70
N ALA A 205 -22.11 -20.84 14.06
CA ALA A 205 -21.53 -21.91 14.88
C ALA A 205 -22.09 -21.94 16.30
N ASP A 206 -21.99 -23.09 16.96
CA ASP A 206 -22.44 -23.27 18.36
C ASP A 206 -21.40 -22.75 19.34
N ARG A 207 -20.12 -22.94 18.99
CA ARG A 207 -18.97 -22.43 19.70
C ARG A 207 -17.97 -21.86 18.71
N VAL A 208 -17.37 -20.73 19.09
CA VAL A 208 -16.33 -20.07 18.31
C VAL A 208 -15.05 -20.07 19.14
N ASN A 209 -13.91 -20.27 18.52
CA ASN A 209 -12.64 -20.02 19.17
C ASN A 209 -11.63 -19.37 18.23
N THR A 210 -10.57 -18.85 18.82
CA THR A 210 -9.36 -18.43 18.10
C THR A 210 -8.14 -19.08 18.74
N VAL A 211 -6.99 -18.96 18.10
CA VAL A 211 -5.79 -19.76 18.39
C VAL A 211 -4.87 -19.23 19.51
N SER A 212 -5.34 -18.26 20.31
CA SER A 212 -4.73 -17.92 21.60
C SER A 212 -5.64 -17.03 22.46
N PRO A 213 -5.54 -17.08 23.81
CA PRO A 213 -6.28 -16.21 24.72
C PRO A 213 -6.02 -14.72 24.50
N ARG A 214 -4.76 -14.31 24.34
CA ARG A 214 -4.43 -12.91 24.09
C ARG A 214 -4.96 -12.43 22.75
N TYR A 215 -4.84 -13.25 21.71
CA TYR A 215 -5.39 -12.88 20.41
C TYR A 215 -6.91 -12.75 20.45
N MET A 216 -7.62 -13.58 21.24
CA MET A 216 -9.06 -13.36 21.48
C MET A 216 -9.33 -11.97 22.05
N GLN A 217 -8.59 -11.55 23.07
CA GLN A 217 -8.74 -10.20 23.64
C GLN A 217 -8.46 -9.10 22.61
N GLU A 218 -7.43 -9.30 21.79
CA GLU A 218 -7.02 -8.37 20.74
C GLU A 218 -8.11 -8.23 19.67
N ILE A 219 -8.65 -9.34 19.12
CA ILE A 219 -9.68 -9.31 18.07
C ILE A 219 -11.07 -8.89 18.56
N LEU A 220 -11.29 -8.83 19.87
CA LEU A 220 -12.48 -8.20 20.45
C LEU A 220 -12.40 -6.66 20.41
N THR A 221 -11.27 -6.09 20.01
CA THR A 221 -11.11 -4.63 19.81
C THR A 221 -11.33 -4.25 18.35
N PRO A 222 -11.88 -3.07 18.04
CA PRO A 222 -12.00 -2.59 16.66
C PRO A 222 -10.64 -2.51 15.93
N ALA A 223 -9.55 -2.24 16.65
CA ALA A 223 -8.22 -2.09 16.09
C ALA A 223 -7.68 -3.39 15.47
N GLN A 224 -7.99 -4.55 16.05
CA GLN A 224 -7.46 -5.85 15.58
C GLN A 224 -8.56 -6.85 15.18
N GLY A 225 -9.83 -6.52 15.35
CA GLY A 225 -10.96 -7.40 15.04
C GLY A 225 -11.39 -7.42 13.58
N ALA A 226 -10.78 -6.60 12.72
CA ALA A 226 -11.07 -6.54 11.29
C ALA A 226 -12.57 -6.40 10.95
N GLY A 227 -13.35 -5.67 11.77
CA GLY A 227 -14.79 -5.50 11.60
C GLY A 227 -15.66 -6.64 12.15
N MET A 228 -15.05 -7.74 12.62
CA MET A 228 -15.74 -8.86 13.27
C MET A 228 -15.83 -8.70 14.80
N ASP A 229 -15.18 -7.69 15.39
CA ASP A 229 -15.12 -7.46 16.82
C ASP A 229 -16.52 -7.29 17.45
N GLY A 230 -17.43 -6.59 16.76
CA GLY A 230 -18.82 -6.44 17.21
C GLY A 230 -19.55 -7.78 17.29
N LEU A 231 -19.39 -8.62 16.26
CA LEU A 231 -19.99 -9.95 16.22
C LEU A 231 -19.37 -10.87 17.28
N LEU A 232 -18.05 -10.85 17.44
CA LEU A 232 -17.35 -11.66 18.45
C LEU A 232 -17.72 -11.25 19.88
N ARG A 233 -17.86 -9.94 20.16
CA ARG A 233 -18.39 -9.47 21.45
C ARG A 233 -19.83 -9.96 21.68
N ALA A 234 -20.66 -9.97 20.64
CA ALA A 234 -22.03 -10.47 20.74
C ALA A 234 -22.11 -11.99 20.98
N ARG A 235 -21.08 -12.75 20.59
CA ARG A 235 -20.97 -14.18 20.93
C ARG A 235 -20.70 -14.41 22.42
N GLY A 236 -20.20 -13.42 23.16
CA GLY A 236 -19.98 -13.47 24.61
C GLY A 236 -19.27 -14.74 25.05
N ASP A 237 -19.82 -15.44 26.04
CA ASP A 237 -19.27 -16.66 26.63
C ASP A 237 -19.20 -17.87 25.67
N THR A 238 -19.70 -17.74 24.43
CA THR A 238 -19.59 -18.78 23.39
C THR A 238 -18.37 -18.60 22.48
N ALA A 239 -17.52 -17.61 22.74
CA ALA A 239 -16.25 -17.38 22.06
C ALA A 239 -15.07 -17.37 23.04
N ARG A 240 -14.02 -18.17 22.79
CA ARG A 240 -12.78 -18.14 23.62
C ARG A 240 -11.49 -18.35 22.83
N GLY A 241 -10.35 -17.98 23.40
CA GLY A 241 -9.04 -18.31 22.84
C GLY A 241 -8.52 -19.64 23.39
N ILE A 242 -8.03 -20.52 22.53
CA ILE A 242 -7.35 -21.77 22.90
C ILE A 242 -6.01 -21.77 22.17
N LEU A 243 -4.91 -21.80 22.93
CA LEU A 243 -3.56 -21.77 22.35
C LEU A 243 -3.31 -23.03 21.51
N ASN A 244 -2.68 -22.91 20.33
CA ASN A 244 -2.28 -24.10 19.57
C ASN A 244 -1.12 -24.84 20.23
N GLY A 245 -1.06 -26.15 20.02
CA GLY A 245 0.11 -26.96 20.35
C GLY A 245 1.06 -27.15 19.16
N VAL A 246 2.22 -27.72 19.44
CA VAL A 246 3.17 -28.26 18.46
C VAL A 246 3.10 -29.78 18.48
N ASP A 247 3.22 -30.38 17.31
CA ASP A 247 3.31 -31.83 17.17
C ASP A 247 4.73 -32.32 17.44
N TYR A 248 4.98 -32.79 18.65
CA TYR A 248 6.31 -33.31 19.03
C TYR A 248 6.62 -34.69 18.43
N GLU A 249 5.71 -35.33 17.68
CA GLU A 249 6.09 -36.50 16.87
C GLU A 249 6.72 -36.07 15.54
N GLU A 250 6.27 -34.93 15.01
CA GLU A 250 6.75 -34.33 13.76
C GLU A 250 7.96 -33.40 13.99
N PHE A 251 7.95 -32.64 15.10
CA PHE A 251 8.94 -31.64 15.46
C PHE A 251 9.76 -32.12 16.65
N ASP A 252 10.65 -33.09 16.42
CA ASP A 252 11.49 -33.69 17.45
C ASP A 252 12.97 -33.73 17.05
N PRO A 253 13.86 -32.93 17.68
CA PRO A 253 15.28 -32.94 17.32
C PRO A 253 15.96 -34.31 17.50
N GLU A 254 15.39 -35.23 18.29
CA GLU A 254 15.92 -36.58 18.45
C GLU A 254 15.65 -37.48 17.23
N ARG A 255 14.60 -37.18 16.45
CA ARG A 255 14.05 -38.06 15.42
C ARG A 255 13.88 -37.39 14.06
N ASP A 256 13.99 -36.07 13.99
CA ASP A 256 13.78 -35.29 12.78
C ASP A 256 14.77 -35.74 11.69
N PRO A 257 14.28 -36.25 10.55
CA PRO A 257 15.14 -36.70 9.46
C PRO A 257 15.71 -35.57 8.61
N TRP A 258 15.24 -34.34 8.80
CA TRP A 258 15.63 -33.19 7.98
C TRP A 258 16.79 -32.38 8.54
N ILE A 259 17.13 -32.60 9.80
CA ILE A 259 18.27 -31.93 10.46
C ILE A 259 19.53 -32.78 10.28
N ASP A 260 20.68 -32.10 10.18
CA ASP A 260 21.95 -32.74 9.82
C ASP A 260 22.44 -33.71 10.91
N THR A 261 22.38 -33.25 12.16
CA THR A 261 22.75 -34.05 13.33
C THR A 261 21.58 -34.06 14.30
N ARG A 262 20.99 -35.23 14.56
CA ARG A 262 19.94 -35.37 15.57
C ARG A 262 20.51 -35.26 16.97
N TYR A 263 19.73 -34.75 17.91
CA TYR A 263 20.20 -34.52 19.28
C TYR A 263 19.12 -34.65 20.34
N ASP A 264 19.53 -35.26 21.46
CA ASP A 264 18.80 -35.39 22.72
C ASP A 264 19.56 -34.64 23.85
N GLY A 265 19.71 -35.22 25.05
CA GLY A 265 20.54 -34.71 26.15
C GLY A 265 21.97 -34.24 25.79
N SER A 266 22.50 -34.55 24.59
CA SER A 266 23.71 -33.93 24.01
C SER A 266 23.44 -32.71 23.08
N PHE A 267 22.37 -31.95 23.31
CA PHE A 267 21.89 -30.88 22.42
C PHE A 267 22.93 -29.82 22.03
N ILE A 268 23.95 -29.57 22.87
CA ILE A 268 25.00 -28.58 22.58
C ILE A 268 25.79 -28.98 21.32
N ALA A 269 26.27 -30.22 21.27
CA ALA A 269 27.01 -30.72 20.11
C ALA A 269 26.11 -30.80 18.87
N GLY A 270 24.85 -31.20 19.08
CA GLY A 270 23.83 -31.23 18.04
C GLY A 270 23.58 -29.86 17.40
N LYS A 271 23.27 -28.83 18.19
CA LYS A 271 23.03 -27.48 17.67
C LYS A 271 24.28 -26.89 17.02
N ALA A 272 25.47 -27.11 17.59
CA ALA A 272 26.72 -26.65 16.97
C ALA A 272 26.91 -27.25 15.57
N SER A 273 26.68 -28.55 15.41
CA SER A 273 26.76 -29.24 14.11
C SER A 273 25.71 -28.71 13.11
N ASN A 274 24.44 -28.57 13.54
CA ASN A 274 23.38 -28.04 12.68
C ASN A 274 23.61 -26.56 12.31
N LYS A 275 24.22 -25.76 13.19
CA LYS A 275 24.59 -24.38 12.90
C LYS A 275 25.64 -24.30 11.80
N GLU A 276 26.69 -25.12 11.89
CA GLU A 276 27.70 -25.22 10.84
C GLU A 276 27.08 -25.69 9.51
N ALA A 277 26.19 -26.69 9.55
CA ALA A 277 25.45 -27.15 8.38
C ALA A 277 24.59 -26.04 7.76
N LEU A 278 23.86 -25.27 8.58
CA LEU A 278 23.04 -24.16 8.11
C LEU A 278 23.89 -23.02 7.52
N GLN A 279 25.01 -22.67 8.14
CA GLN A 279 25.97 -21.70 7.61
C GLN A 279 26.48 -22.15 6.23
N ARG A 280 26.85 -23.43 6.09
CA ARG A 280 27.31 -24.02 4.83
C ARG A 280 26.22 -24.00 3.76
N ILE A 281 25.00 -24.44 4.07
CA ILE A 281 23.86 -24.47 3.13
C ILE A 281 23.50 -23.05 2.68
N SER A 282 23.58 -22.08 3.59
CA SER A 282 23.23 -20.67 3.34
C SER A 282 24.39 -19.82 2.81
N LYS A 283 25.56 -20.42 2.55
CA LYS A 283 26.78 -19.72 2.12
C LYS A 283 27.17 -18.55 3.03
N LEU A 284 26.90 -18.69 4.31
CA LEU A 284 27.37 -17.77 5.35
C LEU A 284 28.82 -18.07 5.70
N GLU A 285 29.49 -17.10 6.32
CA GLU A 285 30.80 -17.32 6.92
C GLU A 285 30.70 -18.41 8.01
N ARG A 286 31.60 -19.39 7.96
CA ARG A 286 31.64 -20.49 8.93
C ARG A 286 32.34 -20.03 10.19
N ALA A 287 31.56 -19.46 11.10
CA ALA A 287 32.02 -18.87 12.35
C ALA A 287 31.14 -19.38 13.50
N PRO A 288 31.55 -20.45 14.21
CA PRO A 288 30.71 -21.10 15.22
C PRO A 288 30.37 -20.19 16.41
N GLU A 289 31.26 -19.26 16.74
CA GLU A 289 31.10 -18.28 17.82
C GLU A 289 30.16 -17.12 17.47
N ARG A 290 29.89 -16.86 16.19
CA ARG A 290 29.01 -15.76 15.76
C ARG A 290 27.55 -16.14 15.92
N PRO A 291 26.71 -15.32 16.58
CA PRO A 291 25.30 -15.63 16.81
C PRO A 291 24.51 -15.64 15.50
N LEU A 292 23.70 -16.67 15.29
CA LEU A 292 22.90 -16.86 14.08
C LEU A 292 21.39 -16.71 14.36
N PHE A 293 20.77 -15.71 13.74
CA PHE A 293 19.33 -15.49 13.78
C PHE A 293 18.66 -16.14 12.57
N GLY A 294 17.62 -16.92 12.82
CA GLY A 294 16.78 -17.55 11.80
C GLY A 294 15.37 -16.96 11.76
N MET A 295 14.78 -16.84 10.58
CA MET A 295 13.36 -16.52 10.41
C MET A 295 12.75 -17.44 9.35
N VAL A 296 11.67 -18.13 9.72
CA VAL A 296 10.84 -18.91 8.79
C VAL A 296 9.43 -18.31 8.81
N ALA A 297 9.05 -17.62 7.73
CA ALA A 297 7.76 -16.93 7.65
C ALA A 297 7.34 -16.60 6.21
N ARG A 298 6.04 -16.43 5.99
CA ARG A 298 5.52 -15.77 4.77
C ARG A 298 5.99 -14.31 4.72
N LEU A 299 6.41 -13.84 3.56
CA LEU A 299 6.89 -12.47 3.38
C LEU A 299 5.74 -11.50 3.11
N VAL A 300 5.08 -11.12 4.19
CA VAL A 300 3.96 -10.16 4.20
C VAL A 300 4.15 -9.13 5.31
N SER A 301 3.50 -7.97 5.20
CA SER A 301 3.64 -6.88 6.19
C SER A 301 3.31 -7.33 7.61
N GLN A 302 2.32 -8.22 7.76
CA GLN A 302 1.95 -8.84 9.04
C GLN A 302 3.15 -9.45 9.78
N LYS A 303 4.09 -10.08 9.06
CA LYS A 303 5.24 -10.78 9.66
C LYS A 303 6.41 -9.87 10.03
N GLY A 304 6.24 -8.56 9.88
CA GLY A 304 7.25 -7.58 10.27
C GLY A 304 8.51 -7.63 9.40
N VAL A 305 8.43 -8.13 8.17
CA VAL A 305 9.60 -8.28 7.29
C VAL A 305 10.25 -6.94 7.00
N GLY A 306 9.47 -5.89 6.74
CA GLY A 306 10.03 -4.54 6.55
C GLY A 306 10.80 -4.03 7.78
N LEU A 307 10.31 -4.34 9.00
CA LEU A 307 11.01 -3.98 10.24
C LEU A 307 12.35 -4.73 10.35
N LEU A 308 12.39 -6.00 9.94
CA LEU A 308 13.62 -6.77 9.86
C LEU A 308 14.57 -6.20 8.80
N SER A 309 14.10 -5.97 7.57
CA SER A 309 14.88 -5.42 6.46
C SER A 309 15.63 -4.14 6.89
N SER A 310 14.95 -3.21 7.56
CA SER A 310 15.53 -1.96 8.04
C SER A 310 16.56 -2.13 9.18
N ALA A 311 16.58 -3.29 9.85
CA ALA A 311 17.47 -3.56 10.98
C ALA A 311 18.65 -4.49 10.63
N LEU A 312 18.65 -5.12 9.44
CA LEU A 312 19.64 -6.16 9.07
C LEU A 312 21.08 -5.67 9.24
N ASP A 313 21.39 -4.49 8.75
CA ASP A 313 22.73 -3.89 8.83
C ASP A 313 23.18 -3.73 10.27
N GLN A 314 22.27 -3.25 11.12
CA GLN A 314 22.52 -3.00 12.53
C GLN A 314 22.64 -4.30 13.32
N ILE A 315 21.93 -5.36 12.93
CA ILE A 315 22.08 -6.71 13.49
C ILE A 315 23.45 -7.29 13.09
N VAL A 316 23.84 -7.18 11.82
CA VAL A 316 25.14 -7.68 11.34
C VAL A 316 26.31 -6.89 11.95
N ALA A 317 26.17 -5.58 12.12
CA ALA A 317 27.16 -4.74 12.80
C ALA A 317 27.42 -5.16 14.25
N ARG A 318 26.49 -5.88 14.89
CA ARG A 318 26.66 -6.48 16.23
C ARG A 318 27.37 -7.85 16.19
N GLY A 319 27.91 -8.24 15.04
CA GLY A 319 28.62 -9.50 14.84
C GLY A 319 27.72 -10.70 14.54
N ALA A 320 26.41 -10.50 14.38
CA ALA A 320 25.45 -11.57 14.12
C ALA A 320 25.37 -11.94 12.62
N GLN A 321 24.78 -13.10 12.36
CA GLN A 321 24.37 -13.56 11.04
C GLN A 321 22.85 -13.73 11.00
N VAL A 322 22.25 -13.63 9.81
CA VAL A 322 20.80 -13.75 9.63
C VAL A 322 20.47 -14.65 8.44
N VAL A 323 19.59 -15.63 8.66
CA VAL A 323 18.97 -16.44 7.61
C VAL A 323 17.48 -16.15 7.61
N VAL A 324 16.95 -15.68 6.48
CA VAL A 324 15.52 -15.51 6.26
C VAL A 324 15.05 -16.51 5.22
N MET A 325 13.96 -17.19 5.52
CA MET A 325 13.35 -18.18 4.64
C MET A 325 11.85 -17.92 4.50
N GLY A 326 11.40 -17.88 3.25
CA GLY A 326 9.99 -17.97 2.91
C GLY A 326 9.59 -17.17 1.67
N GLU A 327 8.36 -17.44 1.23
CA GLU A 327 7.75 -16.85 0.03
C GLU A 327 6.80 -15.70 0.38
N GLY A 328 6.63 -14.75 -0.54
CA GLY A 328 5.63 -13.68 -0.39
C GLY A 328 5.84 -12.50 -1.34
N ALA A 329 5.41 -11.32 -0.91
CA ALA A 329 5.34 -10.11 -1.74
C ALA A 329 6.70 -9.74 -2.35
N LEU A 330 6.70 -9.39 -3.64
CA LEU A 330 7.91 -9.13 -4.43
C LEU A 330 8.81 -8.06 -3.80
N ARG A 331 8.25 -7.00 -3.20
CA ARG A 331 9.01 -5.96 -2.49
C ARG A 331 9.93 -6.54 -1.41
N TYR A 332 9.41 -7.41 -0.54
CA TYR A 332 10.18 -7.99 0.55
C TYR A 332 11.20 -9.00 0.03
N ARG A 333 10.87 -9.73 -1.05
CA ARG A 333 11.83 -10.60 -1.72
C ARG A 333 13.00 -9.79 -2.26
N ARG A 334 12.73 -8.67 -2.95
CA ARG A 334 13.76 -7.78 -3.49
C ARG A 334 14.62 -7.14 -2.39
N GLU A 335 13.99 -6.62 -1.34
CA GLU A 335 14.70 -6.06 -0.16
C GLU A 335 15.66 -7.08 0.46
N LEU A 336 15.18 -8.29 0.74
CA LEU A 336 16.00 -9.35 1.35
C LEU A 336 17.08 -9.87 0.40
N GLN A 337 16.80 -9.96 -0.91
CA GLN A 337 17.81 -10.29 -1.92
C GLN A 337 18.89 -9.21 -2.02
N ALA A 338 18.50 -7.94 -2.00
CA ALA A 338 19.42 -6.81 -2.01
C ALA A 338 20.29 -6.80 -0.74
N ALA A 339 19.68 -7.03 0.44
CA ALA A 339 20.41 -7.13 1.69
C ALA A 339 21.40 -8.32 1.68
N ALA A 340 21.00 -9.49 1.19
CA ALA A 340 21.90 -10.65 1.07
C ALA A 340 23.07 -10.39 0.10
N ARG A 341 22.84 -9.64 -0.99
CA ARG A 341 23.91 -9.21 -1.92
C ARG A 341 24.85 -8.18 -1.29
N ARG A 342 24.31 -7.25 -0.50
CA ARG A 342 25.05 -6.16 0.15
C ARG A 342 25.84 -6.64 1.37
N LEU A 343 25.38 -7.68 2.06
CA LEU A 343 25.98 -8.25 3.26
C LEU A 343 26.38 -9.73 3.05
N PRO A 344 27.24 -10.04 2.06
CA PRO A 344 27.62 -11.40 1.74
C PRO A 344 28.31 -12.07 2.94
N GLY A 345 28.06 -13.37 3.13
CA GLY A 345 28.60 -14.13 4.26
C GLY A 345 27.91 -13.85 5.61
N ASN A 346 27.05 -12.83 5.70
CA ASN A 346 26.37 -12.44 6.94
C ASN A 346 24.85 -12.58 6.85
N VAL A 347 24.26 -12.29 5.69
CA VAL A 347 22.82 -12.42 5.45
C VAL A 347 22.57 -13.40 4.31
N ALA A 348 21.65 -14.33 4.53
CA ALA A 348 21.14 -15.22 3.50
C ALA A 348 19.62 -15.15 3.43
N TYR A 349 19.10 -15.13 2.20
CA TYR A 349 17.68 -15.20 1.93
C TYR A 349 17.37 -16.37 1.01
N HIS A 350 16.47 -17.24 1.45
CA HIS A 350 16.00 -18.40 0.70
C HIS A 350 14.53 -18.20 0.31
N PRO A 351 14.23 -18.01 -0.98
CA PRO A 351 12.89 -17.66 -1.43
C PRO A 351 11.93 -18.84 -1.51
N ASP A 352 12.36 -20.09 -1.26
CA ASP A 352 11.50 -21.27 -1.42
C ASP A 352 10.98 -21.78 -0.06
N SER A 353 9.74 -22.26 0.01
CA SER A 353 9.13 -22.86 1.22
C SER A 353 9.48 -24.37 1.40
N ARG A 354 10.75 -24.75 1.30
CA ARG A 354 11.21 -26.16 1.46
C ARG A 354 11.29 -26.61 2.92
N GLU A 355 10.37 -27.46 3.36
CA GLU A 355 10.31 -27.95 4.77
C GLU A 355 11.68 -28.43 5.31
N SER A 356 12.48 -29.13 4.50
CA SER A 356 13.82 -29.57 4.91
C SER A 356 14.76 -28.44 5.35
N LEU A 357 14.73 -27.30 4.64
CA LEU A 357 15.53 -26.14 4.99
C LEU A 357 14.95 -25.42 6.21
N ALA A 358 13.63 -25.36 6.36
CA ALA A 358 12.99 -24.80 7.55
C ALA A 358 13.42 -25.55 8.82
N ARG A 359 13.47 -26.88 8.78
CA ARG A 359 14.00 -27.71 9.89
C ARG A 359 15.46 -27.41 10.21
N GLN A 360 16.29 -27.20 9.19
CA GLN A 360 17.68 -26.78 9.39
C GLN A 360 17.78 -25.38 10.01
N VAL A 361 16.87 -24.45 9.68
CA VAL A 361 16.81 -23.13 10.34
C VAL A 361 16.45 -23.29 11.82
N TYR A 362 15.43 -24.08 12.16
CA TYR A 362 15.08 -24.34 13.57
C TYR A 362 16.21 -25.06 14.35
N ALA A 363 16.92 -25.99 13.73
CA ALA A 363 17.99 -26.74 14.40
C ALA A 363 19.31 -25.96 14.48
N GLY A 364 19.63 -25.16 13.47
CA GLY A 364 20.93 -24.50 13.32
C GLY A 364 21.00 -23.05 13.80
N SER A 365 19.87 -22.35 13.95
CA SER A 365 19.88 -20.98 14.49
C SER A 365 20.03 -20.97 16.01
N ASP A 366 20.70 -19.95 16.54
CA ASP A 366 20.75 -19.68 17.98
C ASP A 366 19.49 -18.94 18.43
N PHE A 367 19.05 -17.97 17.62
CA PHE A 367 17.88 -17.15 17.86
C PHE A 367 16.85 -17.27 16.74
N PHE A 368 15.56 -17.17 17.09
CA PHE A 368 14.46 -17.15 16.11
C PHE A 368 13.76 -15.79 16.08
N LEU A 369 13.79 -15.10 14.94
CA LEU A 369 13.15 -13.79 14.77
C LEU A 369 11.68 -13.95 14.39
N ALA A 370 10.80 -13.34 15.18
CA ALA A 370 9.39 -13.17 14.84
C ALA A 370 8.91 -11.74 15.20
N PRO A 371 9.28 -10.74 14.37
CA PRO A 371 8.95 -9.33 14.59
C PRO A 371 7.52 -8.95 14.15
N SER A 372 6.56 -9.87 14.30
CA SER A 372 5.20 -9.75 13.75
C SER A 372 4.45 -8.50 14.23
N VAL A 373 3.75 -7.85 13.30
CA VAL A 373 2.83 -6.73 13.57
C VAL A 373 1.61 -7.22 14.35
N PHE A 374 1.10 -8.40 13.99
CA PHE A 374 0.17 -9.18 14.79
C PHE A 374 0.37 -10.67 14.50
N GLU A 375 0.16 -11.51 15.50
CA GLU A 375 0.42 -12.94 15.41
C GLU A 375 -0.65 -13.75 16.17
N PRO A 376 -1.61 -14.39 15.49
CA PRO A 376 -2.70 -15.11 16.15
C PRO A 376 -2.25 -16.13 17.20
N CYS A 377 -1.26 -16.94 16.85
CA CYS A 377 -0.64 -17.92 17.73
C CYS A 377 0.90 -17.81 17.72
N GLY A 378 1.52 -17.91 16.54
CA GLY A 378 2.99 -17.94 16.42
C GLY A 378 3.56 -19.34 16.56
N LEU A 379 3.15 -20.26 15.68
CA LEU A 379 3.61 -21.65 15.72
C LEU A 379 5.13 -21.79 15.48
N THR A 380 5.71 -20.96 14.60
CA THR A 380 7.12 -21.10 14.22
C THR A 380 8.10 -20.78 15.37
N PRO A 381 7.86 -19.78 16.24
CA PRO A 381 8.59 -19.64 17.51
C PRO A 381 8.43 -20.84 18.45
N LEU A 382 7.25 -21.44 18.55
CA LEU A 382 7.05 -22.62 19.41
C LEU A 382 7.84 -23.84 18.92
N ILE A 383 7.90 -24.02 17.59
CA ILE A 383 8.77 -25.03 16.97
C ILE A 383 10.24 -24.69 17.30
N ALA A 384 10.68 -23.45 17.15
CA ALA A 384 12.06 -23.05 17.44
C ALA A 384 12.46 -23.35 18.91
N LEU A 385 11.58 -23.11 19.88
CA LEU A 385 11.80 -23.45 21.29
C LEU A 385 12.10 -24.95 21.47
N ARG A 386 11.32 -25.83 20.83
CA ARG A 386 11.51 -27.29 20.88
C ARG A 386 12.88 -27.73 20.35
N TYR A 387 13.45 -26.99 19.40
CA TYR A 387 14.78 -27.26 18.85
C TYR A 387 15.89 -26.55 19.64
N GLY A 388 15.60 -25.80 20.69
CA GLY A 388 16.61 -25.09 21.49
C GLY A 388 17.09 -23.78 20.86
N THR A 389 16.29 -23.20 19.97
CA THR A 389 16.50 -21.88 19.37
C THR A 389 15.64 -20.85 20.10
N VAL A 390 16.29 -19.83 20.64
CA VAL A 390 15.65 -18.89 21.57
C VAL A 390 14.91 -17.78 20.78
N PRO A 391 13.62 -17.58 20.99
CA PRO A 391 12.86 -16.57 20.24
C PRO A 391 13.20 -15.13 20.64
N VAL A 392 13.24 -14.25 19.64
CA VAL A 392 13.23 -12.79 19.78
C VAL A 392 11.97 -12.28 19.07
N VAL A 393 10.99 -11.84 19.86
CA VAL A 393 9.61 -11.64 19.40
C VAL A 393 9.06 -10.27 19.75
N ARG A 394 8.09 -9.81 18.96
CA ARG A 394 7.23 -8.71 19.38
C ARG A 394 6.12 -9.22 20.29
N ARG A 395 5.78 -8.46 21.35
CA ARG A 395 4.68 -8.71 22.27
C ARG A 395 3.31 -8.49 21.59
N THR A 396 2.77 -9.50 20.92
CA THR A 396 1.45 -9.46 20.26
C THR A 396 0.84 -10.84 20.13
N GLY A 397 -0.50 -10.92 20.28
CA GLY A 397 -1.27 -12.16 20.13
C GLY A 397 -0.65 -13.34 20.87
N GLY A 398 -0.55 -14.49 20.22
CA GLY A 398 -0.04 -15.71 20.87
C GLY A 398 1.44 -15.67 21.22
N LEU A 399 2.24 -14.75 20.65
CA LEU A 399 3.64 -14.55 21.08
C LEU A 399 3.71 -14.02 22.51
N ALA A 400 2.75 -13.16 22.88
CA ALA A 400 2.65 -12.64 24.24
C ALA A 400 2.16 -13.71 25.25
N ASP A 401 1.44 -14.73 24.78
CA ASP A 401 1.00 -15.86 25.61
C ASP A 401 2.10 -16.93 25.81
N THR A 402 3.08 -16.98 24.90
CA THR A 402 4.02 -18.13 24.81
C THR A 402 5.46 -17.78 25.16
N VAL A 403 5.91 -16.55 24.92
CA VAL A 403 7.29 -16.14 25.16
C VAL A 403 7.36 -15.16 26.32
N THR A 404 7.80 -15.66 27.48
CA THR A 404 8.14 -14.84 28.65
C THR A 404 9.52 -14.20 28.45
N ASP A 405 9.63 -12.90 28.76
CA ASP A 405 10.86 -12.15 28.54
C ASP A 405 11.93 -12.50 29.58
N TYR A 406 13.09 -12.95 29.12
CA TYR A 406 14.26 -13.23 29.94
C TYR A 406 14.79 -12.00 30.67
N ALA A 407 14.68 -10.82 30.04
CA ALA A 407 15.12 -9.57 30.67
C ALA A 407 14.22 -9.19 31.87
N GLU A 408 12.93 -9.52 31.81
CA GLU A 408 11.96 -9.25 32.90
C GLU A 408 12.03 -10.34 33.99
N ASP A 409 12.15 -11.61 33.62
CA ASP A 409 12.29 -12.74 34.56
C ASP A 409 13.35 -13.76 34.07
N PRO A 410 14.62 -13.62 34.49
CA PRO A 410 15.68 -14.55 34.11
C PRO A 410 15.44 -16.01 34.54
N ALA A 411 14.61 -16.25 35.57
CA ALA A 411 14.33 -17.58 36.12
C ALA A 411 13.26 -18.34 35.33
N ALA A 412 12.31 -17.63 34.71
CA ALA A 412 11.23 -18.24 33.90
C ALA A 412 11.24 -17.86 32.41
N GLY A 413 12.10 -16.92 31.99
CA GLY A 413 12.12 -16.39 30.63
C GLY A 413 12.44 -17.43 29.55
N LEU A 414 11.65 -17.42 28.48
CA LEU A 414 11.77 -18.31 27.34
C LEU A 414 12.31 -17.61 26.07
N GLY A 415 12.51 -16.30 26.10
CA GLY A 415 13.06 -15.55 24.97
C GLY A 415 13.28 -14.09 25.30
N PHE A 416 13.39 -13.26 24.26
CA PHE A 416 13.56 -11.81 24.38
C PHE A 416 12.40 -11.11 23.70
N VAL A 417 11.78 -10.16 24.40
CA VAL A 417 10.53 -9.55 23.95
C VAL A 417 10.69 -8.06 23.73
N PHE A 418 10.19 -7.55 22.62
CA PHE A 418 10.08 -6.11 22.38
C PHE A 418 8.62 -5.69 22.16
N VAL A 419 8.28 -4.43 22.41
CA VAL A 419 6.88 -3.97 22.44
C VAL A 419 6.54 -3.09 21.25
N GLN A 420 7.38 -2.08 21.01
CA GLN A 420 7.11 -1.08 19.98
C GLN A 420 7.48 -1.63 18.61
N ARG A 421 6.66 -1.35 17.59
CA ARG A 421 6.96 -1.68 16.20
C ARG A 421 7.98 -0.68 15.63
N ARG A 422 9.20 -0.69 16.18
CA ARG A 422 10.30 0.23 15.82
C ARG A 422 11.62 -0.52 15.83
N VAL A 423 12.52 -0.16 14.91
CA VAL A 423 13.84 -0.80 14.76
C VAL A 423 14.60 -0.77 16.08
N ALA A 424 14.64 0.38 16.76
CA ALA A 424 15.30 0.55 18.05
C ALA A 424 14.77 -0.42 19.13
N SER A 425 13.45 -0.67 19.18
CA SER A 425 12.86 -1.58 20.16
C SER A 425 13.25 -3.03 19.88
N MET A 426 13.28 -3.44 18.61
CA MET A 426 13.74 -4.77 18.22
C MET A 426 15.24 -4.94 18.50
N LEU A 427 16.05 -3.94 18.17
CA LEU A 427 17.48 -3.96 18.44
C LEU A 427 17.80 -4.05 19.94
N SER A 428 17.00 -3.43 20.81
CA SER A 428 17.17 -3.58 22.25
C SER A 428 16.98 -5.03 22.73
N ALA A 429 16.00 -5.75 22.16
CA ALA A 429 15.82 -7.17 22.44
C ALA A 429 16.96 -8.01 21.84
N VAL A 430 17.44 -7.66 20.63
CA VAL A 430 18.64 -8.29 20.03
C VAL A 430 19.87 -8.07 20.91
N ASP A 431 20.10 -6.86 21.42
CA ASP A 431 21.25 -6.53 22.27
C ASP A 431 21.21 -7.33 23.58
N SER A 432 20.03 -7.50 24.16
CA SER A 432 19.81 -8.35 25.34
C SER A 432 20.10 -9.82 25.04
N ALA A 433 19.60 -10.31 23.90
CA ALA A 433 19.85 -11.67 23.41
C ALA A 433 21.34 -11.95 23.23
N LEU A 434 22.04 -11.04 22.56
CA LEU A 434 23.49 -11.12 22.33
C LEU A 434 24.30 -11.03 23.62
N ALA A 435 23.85 -10.25 24.61
CA ALA A 435 24.50 -10.17 25.91
C ALA A 435 24.45 -11.50 26.67
N VAL A 436 23.31 -12.20 26.64
CA VAL A 436 23.15 -13.52 27.26
C VAL A 436 23.91 -14.59 26.49
N TYR A 437 23.90 -14.55 25.15
CA TYR A 437 24.66 -15.47 24.30
C TYR A 437 26.15 -15.52 24.64
N ARG A 438 26.75 -14.37 25.00
CA ARG A 438 28.17 -14.27 25.39
C ARG A 438 28.48 -14.80 26.80
N ARG A 439 27.47 -15.09 27.62
CA ARG A 439 27.64 -15.48 29.04
C ARG A 439 27.41 -16.98 29.21
N GLU A 440 28.45 -17.76 29.02
CA GLU A 440 28.44 -19.15 29.47
C GLU A 440 28.66 -19.21 31.00
N PRO A 441 27.85 -19.93 31.80
CA PRO A 441 26.87 -20.98 31.45
C PRO A 441 25.39 -20.53 31.46
N GLU A 442 25.13 -19.22 31.40
CA GLU A 442 23.77 -18.65 31.40
C GLU A 442 23.01 -19.02 30.11
N TRP A 443 23.65 -18.85 28.95
CA TRP A 443 23.10 -19.21 27.64
C TRP A 443 22.62 -20.67 27.58
N ARG A 444 23.46 -21.62 28.01
CA ARG A 444 23.10 -23.05 28.03
C ARG A 444 21.88 -23.34 28.89
N ARG A 445 21.75 -22.70 30.05
CA ARG A 445 20.59 -22.88 30.93
C ARG A 445 19.31 -22.38 30.28
N LEU A 446 19.39 -21.25 29.56
CA LEU A 446 18.26 -20.74 28.77
C LEU A 446 17.89 -21.74 27.65
N GLN A 447 18.87 -22.26 26.90
CA GLN A 447 18.61 -23.27 25.85
C GLN A 447 17.95 -24.54 26.39
N GLN A 448 18.45 -25.08 27.52
CA GLN A 448 17.84 -26.24 28.18
C GLN A 448 16.40 -25.96 28.61
N ARG A 449 16.14 -24.78 29.16
CA ARG A 449 14.81 -24.38 29.61
C ARG A 449 13.83 -24.26 28.44
N VAL A 450 14.24 -23.65 27.32
CA VAL A 450 13.36 -23.54 26.15
C VAL A 450 13.05 -24.90 25.52
N MET A 451 14.01 -25.84 25.49
CA MET A 451 13.78 -27.21 25.00
C MET A 451 12.87 -28.02 25.92
N ALA A 452 12.89 -27.73 27.22
CA ALA A 452 12.08 -28.39 28.24
C ALA A 452 10.65 -27.81 28.36
N ALA A 453 10.38 -26.64 27.77
CA ALA A 453 9.05 -26.04 27.79
C ALA A 453 8.07 -26.90 26.98
N ASP A 454 6.96 -27.30 27.60
CA ASP A 454 5.94 -28.14 26.96
C ASP A 454 4.87 -27.27 26.28
N PHE A 455 4.98 -27.16 24.96
CA PHE A 455 3.95 -26.59 24.08
C PHE A 455 3.31 -27.67 23.21
N SER A 456 3.32 -28.93 23.64
CA SER A 456 2.67 -30.02 22.90
C SER A 456 1.14 -29.87 22.87
N TRP A 457 0.48 -30.60 21.98
CA TRP A 457 -0.99 -30.64 21.90
C TRP A 457 -1.68 -31.27 23.13
N ARG A 458 -0.95 -31.71 24.16
CA ARG A 458 -1.53 -32.37 25.33
C ARG A 458 -2.51 -31.46 26.09
N ALA A 459 -2.10 -30.24 26.42
CA ALA A 459 -2.95 -29.29 27.15
C ALA A 459 -4.05 -28.69 26.25
N PRO A 460 -3.74 -28.11 25.07
CA PRO A 460 -4.76 -27.54 24.18
C PRO A 460 -5.87 -28.52 23.79
N ALA A 461 -5.54 -29.79 23.51
CA ALA A 461 -6.56 -30.76 23.10
C ALA A 461 -7.62 -30.98 24.18
N SER A 462 -7.27 -30.87 25.47
CA SER A 462 -8.24 -30.99 26.56
C SER A 462 -9.24 -29.83 26.58
N GLU A 463 -8.79 -28.62 26.24
CA GLU A 463 -9.66 -27.44 26.10
C GLU A 463 -10.58 -27.53 24.87
N TYR A 464 -10.09 -28.11 23.78
CA TYR A 464 -10.90 -28.43 22.60
C TYR A 464 -11.95 -29.50 22.91
N VAL A 465 -11.61 -30.55 23.65
CA VAL A 465 -12.57 -31.58 24.11
C VAL A 465 -13.69 -30.94 24.93
N ALA A 466 -13.35 -30.06 25.89
CA ALA A 466 -14.36 -29.32 26.65
C ALA A 466 -15.26 -28.46 25.73
N LEU A 467 -14.67 -27.78 24.73
CA LEU A 467 -15.41 -26.98 23.75
C LEU A 467 -16.36 -27.85 22.90
N TYR A 468 -15.92 -29.05 22.53
CA TYR A 468 -16.70 -30.01 21.75
C TYR A 468 -17.92 -30.49 22.55
N ASP A 469 -17.73 -30.82 23.83
CA ASP A 469 -18.81 -31.22 24.73
C ASP A 469 -19.84 -30.12 24.93
N GLU A 470 -19.41 -28.86 25.04
CA GLU A 470 -20.31 -27.70 25.10
C GLU A 470 -21.11 -27.54 23.81
N ALA A 471 -20.46 -27.64 22.64
CA ALA A 471 -21.11 -27.51 21.35
C ALA A 471 -22.18 -28.61 21.15
N VAL A 472 -21.86 -29.87 21.47
CA VAL A 472 -22.82 -30.98 21.39
C VAL A 472 -23.96 -30.82 22.40
N ARG A 473 -23.67 -30.44 23.66
CA ARG A 473 -24.71 -30.23 24.68
C ARG A 473 -25.69 -29.12 24.30
N SER A 474 -25.22 -28.05 23.67
CA SER A 474 -26.07 -26.96 23.18
C SER A 474 -27.14 -27.41 22.18
N ARG A 475 -26.97 -28.60 21.57
CA ARG A 475 -27.90 -29.20 20.61
C ARG A 475 -28.71 -30.37 21.18
N CYS A 476 -28.33 -30.91 22.34
CA CYS A 476 -29.03 -32.01 23.00
C CYS A 476 -30.02 -31.57 24.09
N GLY A 477 -29.88 -30.36 24.65
CA GLY A 477 -30.76 -29.81 25.68
C GLY A 477 -31.76 -28.79 25.11
N ALA A 478 -32.87 -29.25 24.54
CA ALA A 478 -34.01 -28.42 24.21
C ALA A 478 -35.11 -28.62 25.27
N ASP A 479 -35.02 -27.85 26.37
CA ASP A 479 -36.17 -27.51 27.22
C ASP A 479 -35.99 -26.14 27.92
N VAL A 480 -35.29 -25.20 27.26
CA VAL A 480 -35.37 -23.78 27.61
C VAL A 480 -35.71 -23.00 26.34
N ALA A 481 -36.91 -22.42 26.40
CA ALA A 481 -37.58 -21.51 25.47
C ALA A 481 -36.78 -21.01 24.25
N ARG A 482 -37.31 -21.34 23.06
CA ARG A 482 -37.05 -20.61 21.82
C ARG A 482 -37.40 -19.13 22.02
N ALA A 483 -36.41 -18.25 21.97
CA ALA A 483 -36.62 -16.87 21.55
C ALA A 483 -36.64 -16.85 20.00
N ALA A 484 -37.79 -17.19 19.44
CA ALA A 484 -38.22 -16.62 18.16
C ALA A 484 -38.82 -15.24 18.47
N ASP A 485 -38.73 -14.33 17.50
CA ASP A 485 -39.28 -12.97 17.48
C ASP A 485 -38.49 -11.88 18.21
N VAL A 486 -37.63 -11.17 17.47
CA VAL A 486 -37.40 -9.74 17.69
C VAL A 486 -38.05 -9.00 16.52
N VAL A 487 -39.36 -8.81 16.66
CA VAL A 487 -40.06 -7.65 16.12
C VAL A 487 -39.67 -6.47 17.00
N VAL A 488 -39.28 -5.35 16.40
CA VAL A 488 -39.09 -4.07 17.08
C VAL A 488 -40.44 -3.33 17.09
N PRO A 489 -41.03 -3.05 18.27
CA PRO A 489 -41.93 -1.91 18.35
C PRO A 489 -41.67 -1.00 19.56
N GLY A 490 -41.68 0.32 19.26
CA GLY A 490 -42.52 1.25 20.00
C GLY A 490 -41.94 1.90 21.25
N ALA A 491 -41.74 3.21 21.13
CA ALA A 491 -41.46 4.19 22.18
C ALA A 491 -42.28 4.01 23.48
N VAL A 492 -41.61 4.22 24.62
CA VAL A 492 -42.27 4.56 25.90
C VAL A 492 -41.58 5.77 26.53
N ARG A 493 -42.42 6.72 26.93
CA ARG A 493 -42.12 8.01 27.57
C ARG A 493 -41.45 7.85 28.95
N PRO A 494 -40.61 8.81 29.38
CA PRO A 494 -40.06 8.80 30.73
C PRO A 494 -41.06 9.36 31.76
N GLY A 495 -41.25 8.62 32.85
CA GLY A 495 -42.00 9.01 34.03
C GLY A 495 -41.19 9.91 34.99
N ALA A 496 -41.92 10.69 35.77
CA ALA A 496 -41.46 11.78 36.65
C ALA A 496 -40.56 11.35 37.84
N PRO A 497 -39.74 12.27 38.40
CA PRO A 497 -38.72 11.96 39.40
C PRO A 497 -39.21 12.05 40.86
N ARG A 498 -38.60 11.26 41.76
CA ARG A 498 -38.68 11.45 43.22
C ARG A 498 -37.38 12.05 43.77
N THR A 499 -37.52 13.30 44.22
CA THR A 499 -36.91 14.01 45.37
C THR A 499 -35.56 13.54 45.95
N GLY A 500 -34.59 14.48 45.96
CA GLY A 500 -33.97 14.94 47.21
C GLY A 500 -32.49 14.60 47.46
N ALA A 501 -31.57 15.35 46.85
CA ALA A 501 -30.22 15.59 47.38
C ALA A 501 -29.78 17.02 47.00
N PRO A 502 -29.07 17.75 47.90
CA PRO A 502 -28.84 19.19 47.72
C PRO A 502 -27.85 19.48 46.59
N ALA A 503 -28.20 20.45 45.75
CA ALA A 503 -27.45 20.82 44.56
C ALA A 503 -26.14 21.55 44.90
N PRO A 504 -25.00 21.19 44.26
CA PRO A 504 -23.85 22.07 44.22
C PRO A 504 -24.16 23.25 43.28
N ARG A 505 -23.68 24.44 43.66
CA ARG A 505 -23.86 25.69 42.92
C ARG A 505 -23.51 25.50 41.43
N SER A 506 -24.48 25.73 40.56
CA SER A 506 -24.31 25.63 39.10
C SER A 506 -23.32 26.68 38.61
N ARG A 507 -22.17 26.23 38.09
CA ARG A 507 -21.35 27.04 37.18
C ARG A 507 -22.22 27.43 35.97
N PRO A 508 -22.10 28.66 35.44
CA PRO A 508 -22.80 29.04 34.21
C PRO A 508 -22.47 28.05 33.09
N ARG A 509 -23.49 27.61 32.34
CA ARG A 509 -23.32 26.65 31.25
C ARG A 509 -22.47 27.31 30.14
N PRO A 510 -21.38 26.67 29.66
CA PRO A 510 -20.59 27.19 28.56
C PRO A 510 -21.43 27.27 27.27
N ALA A 511 -21.14 28.25 26.41
CA ALA A 511 -21.80 28.36 25.11
C ALA A 511 -21.38 27.21 24.19
N PRO A 512 -22.15 26.89 23.13
CA PRO A 512 -21.73 25.88 22.16
C PRO A 512 -20.42 26.29 21.46
N LEU A 513 -19.47 25.36 21.38
CA LEU A 513 -18.16 25.52 20.74
C LEU A 513 -18.25 25.04 19.28
N PRO A 514 -18.01 25.91 18.28
CA PRO A 514 -17.89 25.50 16.88
C PRO A 514 -16.68 24.57 16.66
N LEU A 515 -16.86 23.49 15.90
CA LEU A 515 -15.82 22.58 15.45
C LEU A 515 -15.79 22.55 13.91
N ALA A 516 -14.68 22.96 13.32
CA ALA A 516 -14.43 22.76 11.89
C ALA A 516 -13.60 21.49 11.68
N LEU A 517 -14.01 20.68 10.70
CA LEU A 517 -13.26 19.51 10.24
C LEU A 517 -12.67 19.85 8.85
N VAL A 518 -11.34 19.91 8.78
CA VAL A 518 -10.60 20.19 7.56
C VAL A 518 -9.71 19.00 7.24
N HIS A 519 -9.74 18.52 5.99
CA HIS A 519 -8.79 17.50 5.52
C HIS A 519 -7.94 18.04 4.38
N HIS A 520 -6.68 17.63 4.35
CA HIS A 520 -5.78 17.85 3.24
C HIS A 520 -5.58 16.53 2.50
N ALA A 521 -5.85 16.49 1.20
CA ALA A 521 -5.61 15.31 0.38
C ALA A 521 -4.59 15.65 -0.71
N ASN A 522 -3.49 14.89 -0.72
CA ASN A 522 -2.37 15.11 -1.61
C ASN A 522 -1.92 13.80 -2.26
N GLN A 523 -1.39 13.90 -3.48
CA GLN A 523 -0.71 12.80 -4.14
C GLN A 523 0.10 13.37 -5.30
N TYR A 524 1.42 13.18 -5.24
CA TYR A 524 2.31 13.55 -6.35
C TYR A 524 2.05 12.73 -7.61
N LEU A 525 1.87 11.42 -7.45
CA LEU A 525 1.90 10.48 -8.57
C LEU A 525 0.54 10.25 -9.20
N VAL A 526 0.56 10.24 -10.53
CA VAL A 526 -0.60 9.86 -11.35
C VAL A 526 -0.52 8.37 -11.70
N THR A 527 -0.54 7.52 -10.69
CA THR A 527 -0.24 6.10 -10.87
C THR A 527 -1.34 5.19 -10.32
N ASP A 528 -1.74 4.21 -11.12
CA ASP A 528 -2.63 3.12 -10.72
C ASP A 528 -2.15 1.79 -11.33
N GLY A 529 -2.23 0.70 -10.58
CA GLY A 529 -1.83 -0.63 -11.04
C GLY A 529 -0.36 -1.04 -10.86
N TYR A 530 0.47 -0.28 -10.14
CA TYR A 530 1.85 -0.65 -9.79
C TYR A 530 1.91 -1.78 -8.76
N GLN A 531 2.84 -2.72 -8.94
CA GLN A 531 2.90 -3.92 -8.10
C GLN A 531 3.44 -3.67 -6.69
N ASP A 532 4.07 -2.53 -6.46
CA ASP A 532 4.88 -2.22 -5.28
C ASP A 532 4.58 -0.85 -4.65
N ARG A 533 3.59 -0.10 -5.16
CA ARG A 533 3.05 1.12 -4.52
C ARG A 533 1.53 1.07 -4.45
N GLU A 534 0.96 1.66 -3.41
CA GLU A 534 -0.51 1.83 -3.35
C GLU A 534 -0.96 2.74 -4.49
N GLY A 535 -1.82 2.20 -5.35
CA GLY A 535 -2.36 2.93 -6.50
C GLY A 535 -3.37 4.00 -6.07
N LEU A 536 -3.51 5.01 -6.92
CA LEU A 536 -4.49 6.09 -6.79
C LEU A 536 -5.91 5.55 -6.54
N THR A 537 -6.28 4.39 -7.12
CA THR A 537 -7.57 3.72 -6.88
C THR A 537 -7.82 3.51 -5.38
N GLN A 538 -6.83 2.98 -4.65
CA GLN A 538 -6.98 2.66 -3.23
C GLN A 538 -7.20 3.94 -2.41
N ILE A 539 -6.40 4.96 -2.68
CA ILE A 539 -6.45 6.27 -2.00
C ILE A 539 -7.80 6.93 -2.22
N VAL A 540 -8.21 7.10 -3.49
CA VAL A 540 -9.46 7.77 -3.87
C VAL A 540 -10.68 6.99 -3.35
N THR A 541 -10.63 5.66 -3.33
CA THR A 541 -11.69 4.83 -2.73
C THR A 541 -11.83 5.11 -1.23
N GLY A 542 -10.71 5.22 -0.50
CA GLY A 542 -10.71 5.61 0.91
C GLY A 542 -11.26 7.01 1.13
N TYR A 543 -10.87 7.99 0.32
CA TYR A 543 -11.38 9.36 0.40
C TYR A 543 -12.88 9.43 0.15
N ALA A 544 -13.36 8.74 -0.88
CA ALA A 544 -14.79 8.64 -1.16
C ALA A 544 -15.55 8.01 0.01
N ALA A 545 -14.99 6.98 0.65
CA ALA A 545 -15.59 6.37 1.83
C ALA A 545 -15.64 7.33 3.03
N LEU A 546 -14.58 8.11 3.26
CA LEU A 546 -14.55 9.16 4.28
C LEU A 546 -15.60 10.25 4.02
N LEU A 547 -15.70 10.76 2.79
CA LEU A 547 -16.71 11.75 2.42
C LEU A 547 -18.14 11.22 2.57
N LYS A 548 -18.38 9.93 2.29
CA LYS A 548 -19.66 9.26 2.56
C LYS A 548 -20.01 9.23 4.04
N LEU A 549 -19.03 9.18 4.95
CA LEU A 549 -19.30 9.30 6.38
C LEU A 549 -19.78 10.72 6.73
N HIS A 550 -19.15 11.77 6.20
CA HIS A 550 -19.62 13.14 6.38
C HIS A 550 -21.05 13.33 5.86
N GLU A 551 -21.38 12.75 4.71
CA GLU A 551 -22.75 12.73 4.19
C GLU A 551 -23.73 11.98 5.11
N LYS A 552 -23.35 10.77 5.55
CA LYS A 552 -24.16 9.92 6.45
C LYS A 552 -24.49 10.62 7.76
N TYR A 553 -23.53 11.31 8.35
CA TYR A 553 -23.68 12.02 9.63
C TYR A 553 -24.05 13.50 9.46
N ARG A 554 -24.30 13.97 8.23
CA ARG A 554 -24.62 15.38 7.91
C ARG A 554 -23.66 16.37 8.56
N THR A 555 -22.38 16.01 8.60
CA THR A 555 -21.33 16.79 9.26
C THR A 555 -20.54 17.56 8.20
N PRO A 556 -20.60 18.92 8.18
CA PRO A 556 -19.84 19.71 7.22
C PRO A 556 -18.35 19.41 7.27
N VAL A 557 -17.69 19.48 6.11
CA VAL A 557 -16.26 19.26 5.98
C VAL A 557 -15.66 20.26 5.00
N ALA A 558 -14.47 20.75 5.30
CA ALA A 558 -13.67 21.51 4.36
C ALA A 558 -12.53 20.62 3.85
N ILE A 559 -12.22 20.66 2.56
CA ILE A 559 -11.10 19.90 2.01
C ILE A 559 -10.17 20.80 1.18
N HIS A 560 -8.88 20.58 1.30
CA HIS A 560 -7.89 21.01 0.32
C HIS A 560 -7.46 19.78 -0.50
N LEU A 561 -7.61 19.86 -1.83
CA LEU A 561 -7.04 18.90 -2.77
C LEU A 561 -5.84 19.58 -3.45
N SER A 562 -4.66 18.97 -3.39
CA SER A 562 -3.53 19.49 -4.16
C SER A 562 -3.83 19.43 -5.66
N GLY A 563 -3.20 20.31 -6.43
CA GLY A 563 -3.42 20.35 -7.86
C GLY A 563 -2.97 19.07 -8.58
N THR A 564 -1.86 18.48 -8.15
CA THR A 564 -1.37 17.16 -8.61
C THR A 564 -2.39 16.05 -8.36
N MET A 565 -3.04 16.02 -7.20
CA MET A 565 -4.17 15.11 -6.92
C MET A 565 -5.34 15.33 -7.89
N VAL A 566 -5.74 16.58 -8.12
CA VAL A 566 -6.86 16.88 -9.04
C VAL A 566 -6.57 16.38 -10.45
N GLU A 567 -5.35 16.56 -10.95
CA GLU A 567 -4.93 16.06 -12.25
C GLU A 567 -4.95 14.53 -12.30
N ALA A 568 -4.38 13.89 -11.28
CA ALA A 568 -4.33 12.43 -11.18
C ALA A 568 -5.73 11.82 -11.22
N VAL A 569 -6.64 12.36 -10.41
CA VAL A 569 -8.03 11.92 -10.36
C VAL A 569 -8.74 12.19 -11.69
N ALA A 570 -8.49 13.33 -12.34
CA ALA A 570 -9.11 13.65 -13.63
C ALA A 570 -8.73 12.64 -14.73
N TRP A 571 -7.58 11.97 -14.61
CA TRP A 571 -7.13 10.93 -15.56
C TRP A 571 -7.76 9.57 -15.27
N HIS A 572 -7.71 9.13 -14.01
CA HIS A 572 -8.05 7.74 -13.66
C HIS A 572 -9.44 7.59 -13.03
N HIS A 573 -9.89 8.57 -12.25
CA HIS A 573 -11.09 8.49 -11.42
C HIS A 573 -11.96 9.77 -11.45
N PRO A 574 -12.36 10.28 -12.63
CA PRO A 574 -13.10 11.54 -12.73
C PRO A 574 -14.41 11.55 -11.91
N TRP A 575 -15.00 10.38 -11.66
CA TRP A 575 -16.17 10.19 -10.80
C TRP A 575 -15.98 10.76 -9.37
N PHE A 576 -14.75 10.77 -8.84
CA PHE A 576 -14.50 11.31 -7.50
C PHE A 576 -14.66 12.84 -7.48
N LEU A 577 -14.22 13.52 -8.54
CA LEU A 577 -14.42 14.97 -8.69
C LEU A 577 -15.92 15.29 -8.80
N ASP A 578 -16.69 14.42 -9.46
CA ASP A 578 -18.15 14.54 -9.54
C ASP A 578 -18.80 14.43 -8.14
N ASP A 579 -18.32 13.50 -7.31
CA ASP A 579 -18.78 13.35 -5.92
C ASP A 579 -18.41 14.57 -5.05
N VAL A 580 -17.21 15.12 -5.20
CA VAL A 580 -16.80 16.36 -4.51
C VAL A 580 -17.71 17.52 -4.91
N ARG A 581 -17.99 17.69 -6.21
CA ARG A 581 -18.92 18.71 -6.72
C ARG A 581 -20.32 18.53 -6.14
N ARG A 582 -20.85 17.32 -6.16
CA ARG A 582 -22.17 16.99 -5.61
C ARG A 582 -22.28 17.35 -4.14
N LEU A 583 -21.28 17.00 -3.32
CA LEU A 583 -21.27 17.30 -1.89
C LEU A 583 -21.19 18.80 -1.60
N ARG A 584 -20.46 19.56 -2.43
CA ARG A 584 -20.45 21.02 -2.35
C ARG A 584 -21.80 21.62 -2.73
N ASP A 585 -22.41 21.15 -3.81
CA ASP A 585 -23.68 21.69 -4.31
C ASP A 585 -24.83 21.48 -3.30
N ILE A 586 -24.75 20.44 -2.45
CA ILE A 586 -25.69 20.24 -1.32
C ILE A 586 -25.26 20.91 -0.01
N GLY A 587 -24.15 21.66 0.00
CA GLY A 587 -23.66 22.45 1.13
C GLY A 587 -23.02 21.64 2.26
N LEU A 588 -22.56 20.39 2.00
CA LEU A 588 -21.86 19.57 3.00
C LEU A 588 -20.34 19.65 2.89
N LEU A 589 -19.81 20.14 1.77
CA LEU A 589 -18.38 20.24 1.51
C LEU A 589 -18.01 21.65 1.07
N SER A 590 -16.94 22.20 1.65
CA SER A 590 -16.30 23.42 1.18
C SER A 590 -14.87 23.16 0.74
N LEU A 591 -14.36 24.00 -0.15
CA LEU A 591 -13.00 23.91 -0.65
C LEU A 591 -12.10 24.92 0.05
N VAL A 592 -10.89 24.47 0.37
CA VAL A 592 -9.78 25.29 0.88
C VAL A 592 -8.74 25.36 -0.24
N GLY A 593 -8.21 26.57 -0.44
CA GLY A 593 -7.10 26.81 -1.37
C GLY A 593 -5.79 26.26 -0.84
N GLY A 594 -4.70 26.47 -1.56
CA GLY A 594 -3.39 25.92 -1.24
C GLY A 594 -2.51 25.97 -2.48
N THR A 595 -1.73 24.93 -2.74
CA THR A 595 -0.78 24.92 -3.85
C THR A 595 -1.06 23.80 -4.86
N TYR A 596 -0.43 23.89 -6.04
CA TYR A 596 -0.56 22.83 -7.04
C TYR A 596 0.22 21.56 -6.66
N SER A 597 1.43 21.68 -6.11
CA SER A 597 2.29 20.52 -5.81
C SER A 597 2.76 20.40 -4.35
N GLU A 598 2.15 21.10 -3.39
CA GLU A 598 2.54 21.05 -1.96
C GLU A 598 4.03 21.32 -1.70
N ASN A 599 4.60 22.29 -2.41
CA ASN A 599 5.97 22.71 -2.14
C ASN A 599 6.04 23.57 -0.88
N VAL A 600 7.10 23.41 -0.08
CA VAL A 600 7.38 24.29 1.07
C VAL A 600 7.64 25.70 0.56
N LEU A 601 6.62 26.57 0.60
CA LEU A 601 6.60 27.87 -0.07
C LEU A 601 7.79 28.77 0.31
N THR A 602 8.26 28.69 1.56
CA THR A 602 9.38 29.50 2.04
C THR A 602 10.72 29.17 1.37
N ALA A 603 10.84 28.01 0.72
CA ALA A 603 12.01 27.59 -0.05
C ALA A 603 12.07 28.21 -1.45
N PHE A 604 10.99 28.82 -1.92
CA PHE A 604 10.86 29.36 -3.28
C PHE A 604 10.58 30.86 -3.29
N ASP A 605 10.81 31.49 -4.44
CA ASP A 605 10.53 32.92 -4.63
C ASP A 605 9.04 33.21 -4.83
N ALA A 606 8.67 34.48 -4.74
CA ALA A 606 7.29 34.93 -4.85
C ALA A 606 6.67 34.67 -6.23
N GLU A 607 7.46 34.60 -7.31
CA GLU A 607 6.93 34.34 -8.65
C GLU A 607 6.57 32.86 -8.81
N TYR A 608 7.47 31.96 -8.42
CA TYR A 608 7.23 30.52 -8.40
C TYR A 608 5.99 30.19 -7.55
N ASN A 609 5.93 30.74 -6.34
CA ASN A 609 4.80 30.53 -5.44
C ASN A 609 3.49 31.09 -6.03
N ARG A 610 3.50 32.27 -6.67
CA ARG A 610 2.29 32.79 -7.33
C ARG A 610 1.80 31.85 -8.42
N ARG A 611 2.71 31.25 -9.20
CA ARG A 611 2.37 30.29 -10.25
C ARG A 611 1.77 29.00 -9.68
N GLN A 612 2.28 28.49 -8.55
CA GLN A 612 1.66 27.37 -7.82
C GLN A 612 0.19 27.66 -7.47
N LEU A 613 -0.08 28.86 -6.93
CA LEU A 613 -1.43 29.28 -6.55
C LEU A 613 -2.34 29.43 -7.78
N HIS A 614 -1.87 30.14 -8.82
CA HIS A 614 -2.63 30.33 -10.07
C HIS A 614 -3.05 29.02 -10.72
N GLU A 615 -2.16 28.03 -10.72
CA GLU A 615 -2.44 26.75 -11.35
C GLU A 615 -3.49 25.96 -10.58
N LEU A 616 -3.47 26.01 -9.24
CA LEU A 616 -4.53 25.42 -8.43
C LEU A 616 -5.89 26.08 -8.69
N PHE A 617 -5.95 27.42 -8.72
CA PHE A 617 -7.20 28.15 -9.02
C PHE A 617 -7.80 27.72 -10.36
N TRP A 618 -6.94 27.55 -11.36
CA TRP A 618 -7.39 27.10 -12.67
C TRP A 618 -7.99 25.68 -12.60
N LEU A 619 -7.32 24.74 -11.92
CA LEU A 619 -7.79 23.36 -11.77
C LEU A 619 -9.11 23.28 -10.99
N TYR A 620 -9.23 24.01 -9.89
CA TYR A 620 -10.46 24.07 -9.10
C TYR A 620 -11.63 24.64 -9.89
N ARG A 621 -11.40 25.74 -10.63
CA ARG A 621 -12.42 26.31 -11.50
C ARG A 621 -12.82 25.32 -12.60
N ARG A 622 -11.85 24.64 -13.19
CA ARG A 622 -12.06 23.73 -14.31
C ARG A 622 -12.80 22.45 -13.91
N HIS A 623 -12.31 21.77 -12.88
CA HIS A 623 -12.71 20.41 -12.54
C HIS A 623 -13.73 20.34 -11.42
N LEU A 624 -13.68 21.31 -10.50
CA LEU A 624 -14.63 21.38 -9.40
C LEU A 624 -15.71 22.42 -9.69
N GLY A 625 -15.52 23.36 -10.62
CA GLY A 625 -16.51 24.44 -10.84
C GLY A 625 -16.58 25.43 -9.67
N CYS A 626 -15.49 25.55 -8.92
CA CYS A 626 -15.36 26.50 -7.82
C CYS A 626 -14.98 27.89 -8.38
N ALA A 627 -15.71 28.93 -7.99
CA ALA A 627 -15.29 30.29 -8.32
C ALA A 627 -14.06 30.65 -7.47
N PRO A 628 -12.98 31.24 -8.03
CA PRO A 628 -11.80 31.59 -7.24
C PRO A 628 -12.12 32.42 -5.99
N GLU A 629 -13.12 33.31 -6.08
CA GLU A 629 -13.56 34.19 -4.99
C GLU A 629 -14.13 33.43 -3.79
N ASP A 630 -14.55 32.16 -3.96
CA ASP A 630 -15.01 31.30 -2.86
C ASP A 630 -13.83 30.75 -2.03
N LEU A 631 -12.60 30.85 -2.53
CA LEU A 631 -11.38 30.35 -1.88
C LEU A 631 -10.72 31.47 -1.07
N GLU A 632 -11.29 31.77 0.09
CA GLU A 632 -10.77 32.80 1.00
C GLU A 632 -9.69 32.28 1.95
N ILE A 633 -9.57 30.96 2.11
CA ILE A 633 -8.67 30.26 3.05
C ILE A 633 -7.58 29.53 2.27
N CYS A 634 -6.32 29.71 2.67
CA CYS A 634 -5.17 28.99 2.13
C CYS A 634 -4.66 27.92 3.11
N TRP A 635 -4.50 26.70 2.63
CA TRP A 635 -3.69 25.66 3.26
C TRP A 635 -2.21 25.92 2.95
N VAL A 636 -1.37 26.00 3.98
CA VAL A 636 0.08 26.19 3.82
C VAL A 636 0.77 24.82 3.88
N PRO A 637 1.45 24.38 2.81
CA PRO A 637 2.12 23.07 2.78
C PRO A 637 3.09 22.92 3.94
N GLU A 638 3.06 21.75 4.60
CA GLU A 638 3.83 21.44 5.81
C GLU A 638 3.69 22.46 6.95
N ARG A 639 2.69 23.35 6.88
CA ARG A 639 2.42 24.42 7.86
C ARG A 639 3.64 25.30 8.13
N VAL A 640 4.59 25.38 7.18
CA VAL A 640 5.80 26.19 7.31
C VAL A 640 5.48 27.64 7.00
N TRP A 641 5.62 28.51 7.99
CA TRP A 641 5.21 29.90 7.91
C TRP A 641 6.39 30.88 8.02
N ASP A 642 6.36 31.92 7.19
CA ASP A 642 7.21 33.11 7.28
C ASP A 642 6.40 34.32 6.78
N THR A 643 6.01 35.21 7.70
CA THR A 643 5.18 36.39 7.39
C THR A 643 5.82 37.29 6.33
N GLU A 644 7.12 37.57 6.44
CA GLU A 644 7.84 38.48 5.53
C GLU A 644 7.86 37.92 4.11
N ARG A 645 8.04 36.61 3.96
CA ARG A 645 8.11 35.94 2.65
C ARG A 645 6.75 35.67 2.03
N LEU A 646 5.76 35.27 2.83
CA LEU A 646 4.53 34.69 2.31
C LEU A 646 3.37 35.67 2.26
N ALA A 647 3.28 36.64 3.19
CA ALA A 647 2.11 37.52 3.28
C ALA A 647 1.84 38.24 1.97
N GLY A 648 2.85 38.92 1.40
CA GLY A 648 2.71 39.64 0.13
C GLY A 648 2.37 38.74 -1.08
N THR A 649 2.78 37.46 -1.04
CA THR A 649 2.45 36.49 -2.09
C THR A 649 1.00 36.02 -1.98
N LEU A 650 0.55 35.70 -0.76
CA LEU A 650 -0.79 35.18 -0.50
C LEU A 650 -1.87 36.26 -0.59
N THR A 651 -1.57 37.51 -0.22
CA THR A 651 -2.49 38.65 -0.31
C THR A 651 -2.36 39.42 -1.63
N ASN A 652 -1.69 38.86 -2.64
CA ASN A 652 -1.44 39.58 -3.88
C ASN A 652 -2.76 39.78 -4.64
N PRO A 653 -3.17 41.02 -4.97
CA PRO A 653 -4.43 41.30 -5.65
C PRO A 653 -4.48 40.78 -7.10
N ALA A 654 -3.33 40.39 -7.68
CA ALA A 654 -3.27 39.75 -8.99
C ALA A 654 -3.67 38.27 -8.96
N LEU A 655 -3.79 37.66 -7.77
CA LEU A 655 -4.34 36.32 -7.66
C LEU A 655 -5.80 36.31 -8.13
N PRO A 656 -6.29 35.21 -8.74
CA PRO A 656 -7.65 35.14 -9.27
C PRO A 656 -8.76 35.39 -8.23
N ASN A 657 -8.50 35.15 -6.95
CA ASN A 657 -9.43 35.41 -5.85
C ASN A 657 -9.30 36.83 -5.24
N GLY A 658 -8.40 37.68 -5.76
CA GLY A 658 -8.07 38.98 -5.20
C GLY A 658 -7.12 38.95 -3.99
N GLY A 659 -6.56 37.79 -3.66
CA GLY A 659 -5.72 37.56 -2.49
C GLY A 659 -6.46 36.83 -1.38
N TYR A 660 -5.78 35.88 -0.72
CA TYR A 660 -6.32 35.16 0.43
C TYR A 660 -6.59 36.09 1.61
N ARG A 661 -7.68 35.80 2.32
CA ARG A 661 -8.06 36.51 3.54
C ARG A 661 -7.62 35.76 4.80
N TYR A 662 -7.56 34.43 4.72
CA TYR A 662 -7.24 33.55 5.82
C TYR A 662 -6.13 32.55 5.46
N VAL A 663 -5.31 32.20 6.44
CA VAL A 663 -4.37 31.06 6.40
C VAL A 663 -4.63 30.13 7.56
N LEU A 664 -4.58 28.83 7.29
CA LEU A 664 -4.60 27.82 8.34
C LEU A 664 -3.17 27.57 8.83
N LEU A 665 -2.90 27.88 10.09
CA LEU A 665 -1.59 27.66 10.72
C LEU A 665 -1.75 26.97 12.07
N ASP A 666 -0.72 26.24 12.47
CA ASP A 666 -0.70 25.47 13.70
C ASP A 666 -0.80 26.39 14.94
N ASP A 667 -1.61 26.01 15.93
CA ASP A 667 -1.86 26.78 17.15
C ASP A 667 -0.58 27.03 17.97
N ARG A 668 0.44 26.19 17.81
CA ARG A 668 1.79 26.41 18.32
C ARG A 668 2.40 27.74 17.91
N LEU A 669 2.15 28.19 16.68
CA LEU A 669 2.76 29.41 16.12
C LEU A 669 2.23 30.71 16.73
N LEU A 670 1.17 30.62 17.54
CA LEU A 670 0.62 31.75 18.28
C LEU A 670 1.42 32.08 19.54
N TYR A 671 2.32 31.20 19.96
CA TYR A 671 3.18 31.40 21.12
C TYR A 671 4.57 31.85 20.66
N PRO A 672 5.07 32.99 21.17
CA PRO A 672 6.38 33.48 20.81
C PRO A 672 7.47 32.60 21.42
N THR A 673 8.63 32.54 20.75
CA THR A 673 9.78 31.76 21.24
C THR A 673 10.43 32.37 22.48
N ASP A 674 10.24 33.67 22.71
CA ASP A 674 10.85 34.45 23.80
C ASP A 674 9.90 34.77 24.97
N GLY A 675 8.63 34.35 24.89
CA GLY A 675 7.62 34.58 25.92
C GLY A 675 7.07 36.02 26.00
N ALA A 676 7.31 36.88 25.00
CA ALA A 676 6.96 38.31 25.03
C ALA A 676 5.45 38.65 25.17
N HIS A 677 4.54 37.66 25.08
CA HIS A 677 3.09 37.89 25.11
C HIS A 677 2.36 37.42 26.39
N GLY A 678 3.10 37.13 27.48
CA GLY A 678 2.57 37.27 28.85
C GLY A 678 1.55 36.22 29.33
N GLY A 679 1.59 34.97 28.85
CA GLY A 679 0.74 33.90 29.39
C GLY A 679 1.28 32.47 29.29
N SER A 680 2.13 32.19 28.28
CA SER A 680 2.82 30.92 28.01
C SER A 680 3.87 31.23 26.95
N ASP A 681 5.05 30.61 27.01
CA ASP A 681 5.98 30.61 25.88
C ASP A 681 5.78 29.36 24.99
N ARG A 682 6.43 29.33 23.82
CA ARG A 682 6.36 28.17 22.92
C ARG A 682 6.92 26.89 23.55
N ALA A 683 7.89 27.00 24.45
CA ALA A 683 8.47 25.86 25.14
C ALA A 683 7.48 25.21 26.14
N ASP A 684 6.64 26.01 26.79
CA ASP A 684 5.55 25.54 27.63
C ASP A 684 4.50 24.78 26.80
N PHE A 685 4.16 25.28 25.60
CA PHE A 685 3.25 24.57 24.69
C PHE A 685 3.84 23.22 24.25
N ASP A 686 5.11 23.21 23.85
CA ASP A 686 5.84 22.02 23.41
C ASP A 686 6.02 21.00 24.54
N GLY A 687 6.24 21.46 25.77
CA GLY A 687 6.39 20.64 26.97
C GLY A 687 5.08 20.19 27.62
N ALA A 688 3.94 20.77 27.24
CA ALA A 688 2.64 20.46 27.84
C ALA A 688 2.13 19.06 27.45
N ASP A 689 1.47 18.39 28.42
CA ASP A 689 0.88 17.05 28.25
C ASP A 689 -0.02 17.01 26.99
N PRO A 690 0.30 16.17 25.99
CA PRO A 690 -0.51 16.00 24.78
C PRO A 690 -1.96 15.57 24.99
N ALA A 691 -2.34 15.13 26.19
CA ALA A 691 -3.72 14.85 26.56
C ALA A 691 -4.51 16.07 27.05
N SER A 692 -3.87 17.23 27.23
CA SER A 692 -4.50 18.47 27.69
C SER A 692 -5.30 19.15 26.57
N PRO A 693 -6.48 19.74 26.87
CA PRO A 693 -7.25 20.50 25.89
C PRO A 693 -6.41 21.67 25.33
N PRO A 694 -6.67 22.10 24.08
CA PRO A 694 -5.99 23.27 23.52
C PRO A 694 -6.23 24.50 24.40
N PRO A 695 -5.25 25.40 24.55
CA PRO A 695 -5.45 26.64 25.28
C PRO A 695 -6.55 27.48 24.64
N ALA A 696 -7.44 28.06 25.45
CA ALA A 696 -8.63 28.75 24.93
C ALA A 696 -8.29 30.01 24.11
N ASP A 697 -7.14 30.65 24.37
CA ASP A 697 -6.64 31.82 23.64
C ASP A 697 -5.98 31.45 22.30
N ALA A 698 -5.66 30.18 22.08
CA ALA A 698 -5.17 29.64 20.82
C ALA A 698 -6.28 29.26 19.84
N LEU A 699 -7.56 29.36 20.23
CA LEU A 699 -8.70 28.91 19.43
C LEU A 699 -9.40 30.04 18.66
N ARG A 700 -8.83 31.25 18.62
CA ARG A 700 -9.44 32.42 17.98
C ARG A 700 -8.66 32.82 16.73
N PRO A 701 -9.33 33.24 15.65
CA PRO A 701 -8.65 33.88 14.54
C PRO A 701 -8.05 35.24 14.93
N TYR A 702 -6.90 35.58 14.36
CA TYR A 702 -6.21 36.87 14.58
C TYR A 702 -5.73 37.46 13.26
N ARG A 703 -5.56 38.78 13.21
CA ARG A 703 -4.83 39.43 12.12
C ARG A 703 -3.33 39.29 12.38
N ILE A 704 -2.58 38.90 11.35
CA ILE A 704 -1.13 38.78 11.41
C ILE A 704 -0.51 40.18 11.31
N GLU A 705 0.30 40.56 12.28
CA GLU A 705 1.11 41.79 12.22
C GLU A 705 2.08 41.72 11.04
N GLY A 706 2.13 42.76 10.21
CA GLY A 706 2.88 42.73 8.95
C GLY A 706 2.29 41.82 7.86
N GLY A 707 1.17 41.14 8.12
CA GLY A 707 0.55 40.17 7.22
C GLY A 707 -0.33 40.76 6.09
N ASN A 708 -0.25 42.06 5.80
CA ASN A 708 -1.06 42.73 4.77
C ASN A 708 -2.59 42.50 4.87
N GLY A 709 -3.11 42.42 6.10
CA GLY A 709 -4.55 42.19 6.36
C GLY A 709 -4.96 40.72 6.44
N LEU A 710 -4.03 39.79 6.17
CA LEU A 710 -4.21 38.35 6.32
C LEU A 710 -4.51 37.96 7.76
N GLN A 711 -5.36 36.97 7.93
CA GLN A 711 -5.77 36.45 9.23
C GLN A 711 -5.37 34.99 9.40
N VAL A 712 -4.80 34.65 10.55
CA VAL A 712 -4.53 33.27 10.92
C VAL A 712 -5.80 32.64 11.50
N VAL A 713 -6.12 31.43 11.06
CA VAL A 713 -7.12 30.54 11.63
C VAL A 713 -6.37 29.37 12.27
N PRO A 714 -6.31 29.30 13.61
CA PRO A 714 -5.48 28.30 14.27
C PRO A 714 -6.04 26.89 14.10
N MET A 715 -5.24 25.98 13.56
CA MET A 715 -5.51 24.54 13.61
C MET A 715 -4.93 23.94 14.88
N SER A 716 -5.70 23.09 15.55
CA SER A 716 -5.25 22.53 16.82
C SER A 716 -4.30 21.36 16.62
N THR A 717 -3.03 21.50 17.04
CA THR A 717 -2.05 20.40 17.06
C THR A 717 -2.61 19.19 17.81
N ARG A 718 -3.30 19.44 18.93
CA ARG A 718 -3.78 18.39 19.84
C ARG A 718 -4.86 17.53 19.20
N LEU A 719 -5.78 18.13 18.44
CA LEU A 719 -6.83 17.39 17.74
C LEU A 719 -6.28 16.43 16.69
N ARG A 720 -5.17 16.78 16.03
CA ARG A 720 -4.48 15.89 15.09
C ARG A 720 -4.12 14.57 15.78
N TYR A 721 -3.62 14.60 17.01
CA TYR A 721 -3.30 13.37 17.73
C TYR A 721 -4.52 12.56 18.17
N TRP A 722 -5.63 13.22 18.47
CA TRP A 722 -6.80 12.55 19.04
C TRP A 722 -7.79 12.05 17.99
N ILE A 723 -7.71 12.50 16.74
CA ILE A 723 -8.64 12.17 15.66
C ILE A 723 -7.89 11.50 14.49
N PRO A 724 -8.26 10.26 14.08
CA PRO A 724 -9.28 9.42 14.68
C PRO A 724 -8.85 8.84 16.06
N PRO A 725 -9.76 8.70 17.04
CA PRO A 725 -9.41 8.24 18.39
C PRO A 725 -8.86 6.82 18.41
N GLU A 726 -7.70 6.59 19.04
CA GLU A 726 -7.06 5.27 19.09
C GLU A 726 -7.30 4.55 20.42
N ASP A 727 -7.38 5.31 21.51
CA ASP A 727 -7.53 4.76 22.85
C ASP A 727 -8.49 5.60 23.73
N ARG A 728 -8.71 5.14 24.97
CA ARG A 728 -9.57 5.83 25.94
C ARG A 728 -9.05 7.21 26.36
N ARG A 729 -7.75 7.49 26.23
CA ARG A 729 -7.17 8.80 26.54
C ARG A 729 -7.60 9.81 25.49
N HIS A 730 -7.56 9.47 24.20
CA HIS A 730 -8.03 10.37 23.13
C HIS A 730 -9.50 10.76 23.33
N TRP A 731 -10.36 9.79 23.67
CA TRP A 731 -11.77 10.07 23.99
C TRP A 731 -11.96 10.99 25.19
N ARG A 732 -11.16 10.83 26.25
CA ARG A 732 -11.19 11.73 27.42
C ARG A 732 -10.73 13.13 27.05
N SER A 733 -9.68 13.26 26.24
CA SER A 733 -9.17 14.55 25.77
C SER A 733 -10.19 15.27 24.89
N LEU A 734 -10.83 14.57 23.95
CA LEU A 734 -11.92 15.10 23.14
C LEU A 734 -13.12 15.55 24.00
N SER A 735 -13.48 14.77 25.02
CA SER A 735 -14.54 15.14 25.95
C SER A 735 -14.18 16.40 26.75
N ARG A 736 -12.93 16.54 27.20
CA ARG A 736 -12.45 17.74 27.88
C ARG A 736 -12.41 18.97 26.96
N ALA A 737 -12.02 18.80 25.70
CA ALA A 737 -12.03 19.87 24.72
C ALA A 737 -13.46 20.38 24.44
N ALA A 738 -14.45 19.48 24.43
CA ALA A 738 -15.87 19.83 24.30
C ALA A 738 -16.42 20.63 25.50
N GLU A 739 -15.73 20.62 26.65
CA GLU A 739 -16.11 21.34 27.87
C GLU A 739 -15.37 22.69 28.02
N LEU A 740 -14.54 23.09 27.05
CA LEU A 740 -13.80 24.35 27.11
C LEU A 740 -14.76 25.55 27.27
N PRO A 741 -14.45 26.48 28.20
CA PRO A 741 -15.33 27.60 28.47
C PRO A 741 -15.33 28.58 27.29
N THR A 742 -16.47 28.73 26.63
CA THR A 742 -16.69 29.77 25.61
C THR A 742 -17.72 30.78 26.10
N ALA A 743 -17.52 32.05 25.72
CA ALA A 743 -18.50 33.10 25.95
C ALA A 743 -19.41 33.25 24.71
N PRO A 744 -20.72 33.47 24.89
CA PRO A 744 -21.60 33.83 23.77
C PRO A 744 -21.07 35.04 22.99
N GLY A 745 -20.87 34.88 21.68
CA GLY A 745 -20.36 35.96 20.80
C GLY A 745 -18.85 36.13 20.79
N ASP A 746 -18.09 35.16 21.31
CA ASP A 746 -16.65 35.06 21.14
C ASP A 746 -16.29 34.33 19.82
N ASP A 747 -15.16 34.71 19.21
CA ASP A 747 -14.70 34.20 17.91
C ASP A 747 -13.89 32.90 18.05
N THR A 748 -14.20 32.11 19.07
CA THR A 748 -13.55 30.83 19.35
C THR A 748 -14.09 29.76 18.41
N VAL A 749 -13.21 29.07 17.70
CA VAL A 749 -13.49 27.90 16.86
C VAL A 749 -12.41 26.85 17.08
N LEU A 750 -12.85 25.62 17.30
CA LEU A 750 -11.95 24.48 17.36
C LEU A 750 -11.78 23.94 15.93
N VAL A 751 -10.54 23.81 15.46
CA VAL A 751 -10.27 23.37 14.08
C VAL A 751 -9.42 22.09 14.11
N TYR A 752 -9.98 20.99 13.63
CA TYR A 752 -9.21 19.79 13.25
C TYR A 752 -8.76 19.96 11.80
N ALA A 753 -7.47 19.80 11.55
CA ALA A 753 -6.89 19.91 10.22
C ALA A 753 -5.71 18.94 10.08
N ASP A 754 -5.82 17.92 9.22
CA ASP A 754 -4.77 16.91 9.02
C ASP A 754 -4.92 16.19 7.67
N ASP A 755 -3.99 15.30 7.38
CA ASP A 755 -3.98 14.46 6.17
C ASP A 755 -5.23 13.58 6.08
N MET A 756 -5.87 13.58 4.91
CA MET A 756 -7.10 12.85 4.64
C MET A 756 -6.86 11.34 4.70
N GLU A 757 -5.67 10.89 4.29
CA GLU A 757 -5.17 9.51 4.31
C GLU A 757 -5.33 8.87 5.69
N LYS A 758 -5.03 9.66 6.73
CA LYS A 758 -5.10 9.23 8.13
C LYS A 758 -6.52 8.87 8.53
N SER A 759 -7.49 9.72 8.20
CA SER A 759 -8.89 9.48 8.52
C SER A 759 -9.54 8.49 7.56
N ALA A 760 -9.05 8.39 6.32
CA ALA A 760 -9.50 7.44 5.32
C ALA A 760 -8.94 6.02 5.51
N GLY A 761 -7.88 5.84 6.32
CA GLY A 761 -7.24 4.55 6.55
C GLY A 761 -6.54 4.00 5.30
N VAL A 762 -5.92 4.88 4.51
CA VAL A 762 -5.17 4.56 3.30
C VAL A 762 -3.71 5.01 3.45
N GLY A 763 -2.80 4.55 2.59
CA GLY A 763 -1.39 4.87 2.69
C GLY A 763 -0.70 4.14 3.86
N PRO A 764 0.21 4.81 4.59
CA PRO A 764 0.90 4.20 5.74
C PRO A 764 -0.02 3.98 6.95
N TRP A 765 -1.26 4.48 6.90
CA TRP A 765 -2.22 4.48 8.00
C TRP A 765 -3.00 3.17 8.09
N HIS A 766 -3.37 2.79 9.31
CA HIS A 766 -4.06 1.52 9.55
C HIS A 766 -5.47 1.52 8.92
N PRO A 767 -5.90 0.46 8.20
CA PRO A 767 -7.22 0.42 7.55
C PRO A 767 -8.41 0.62 8.50
N SER A 768 -8.24 0.34 9.80
CA SER A 768 -9.31 0.59 10.79
C SER A 768 -9.50 2.07 11.11
N ALA A 769 -8.64 2.97 10.66
CA ALA A 769 -8.71 4.40 10.97
C ALA A 769 -10.03 5.01 10.47
N LEU A 770 -10.52 4.59 9.30
CA LEU A 770 -11.85 4.98 8.78
C LEU A 770 -12.98 4.60 9.73
N GLY A 771 -12.95 3.38 10.28
CA GLY A 771 -13.94 2.93 11.26
C GLY A 771 -13.88 3.73 12.57
N ARG A 772 -12.67 4.07 13.04
CA ARG A 772 -12.49 4.93 14.22
C ARG A 772 -12.92 6.38 13.96
N TYR A 773 -12.74 6.87 12.74
CA TYR A 773 -13.25 8.17 12.32
C TYR A 773 -14.79 8.19 12.29
N GLU A 774 -15.42 7.10 11.83
CA GLU A 774 -16.86 6.93 11.92
C GLU A 774 -17.35 6.95 13.38
N GLU A 775 -16.65 6.27 14.30
CA GLU A 775 -16.96 6.33 15.73
C GLU A 775 -16.87 7.75 16.27
N PHE A 776 -15.87 8.52 15.83
CA PHE A 776 -15.72 9.93 16.17
C PHE A 776 -16.89 10.77 15.67
N LEU A 777 -17.32 10.64 14.42
CA LEU A 777 -18.49 11.36 13.89
C LEU A 777 -19.79 10.96 14.62
N ARG A 778 -19.92 9.67 14.97
CA ARG A 778 -21.06 9.18 15.77
C ARG A 778 -21.04 9.79 17.17
N TRP A 779 -19.88 9.86 17.82
CA TRP A 779 -19.72 10.51 19.12
C TRP A 779 -20.00 12.01 19.03
N LEU A 780 -19.49 12.69 18.01
CA LEU A 780 -19.69 14.11 17.76
C LEU A 780 -21.18 14.45 17.61
N ALA A 781 -21.94 13.61 16.90
CA ALA A 781 -23.39 13.75 16.78
C ALA A 781 -24.15 13.62 18.12
N THR A 782 -23.53 13.07 19.16
CA THR A 782 -24.09 13.00 20.52
C THR A 782 -23.65 14.15 21.43
N GLN A 783 -22.74 15.02 20.99
CA GLN A 783 -22.23 16.13 21.80
C GLN A 783 -23.10 17.38 21.65
N PRO A 784 -23.87 17.79 22.68
CA PRO A 784 -24.74 18.96 22.57
C PRO A 784 -24.00 20.31 22.57
N HIS A 785 -22.71 20.31 22.93
CA HIS A 785 -21.91 21.52 23.12
C HIS A 785 -20.82 21.70 22.04
N LEU A 786 -20.64 20.73 21.16
CA LEU A 786 -19.66 20.79 20.07
C LEU A 786 -20.41 20.78 18.75
N ILE A 787 -20.42 21.92 18.05
CA ILE A 787 -21.25 22.11 16.85
C ILE A 787 -20.36 22.03 15.62
N PRO A 788 -20.52 21.02 14.74
CA PRO A 788 -19.84 21.00 13.46
C PRO A 788 -20.24 22.21 12.61
N VAL A 789 -19.25 22.94 12.08
CA VAL A 789 -19.48 24.11 11.24
C VAL A 789 -18.71 24.02 9.93
N ASP A 790 -19.29 24.60 8.89
CA ASP A 790 -18.58 24.92 7.65
C ASP A 790 -17.65 26.11 7.89
N LEU A 791 -16.34 25.89 7.80
CA LEU A 791 -15.35 26.89 8.22
C LEU A 791 -15.40 28.20 7.40
N PRO A 792 -15.44 28.19 6.04
CA PRO A 792 -15.53 29.42 5.26
C PRO A 792 -16.80 30.22 5.57
N SER A 793 -17.97 29.56 5.64
CA SER A 793 -19.22 30.25 5.97
C SER A 793 -19.19 30.82 7.38
N TRP A 794 -18.68 30.06 8.35
CA TRP A 794 -18.51 30.52 9.72
C TRP A 794 -17.64 31.77 9.82
N LEU A 795 -16.52 31.84 9.07
CA LEU A 795 -15.62 33.00 9.04
C LEU A 795 -16.28 34.24 8.42
N ARG A 796 -17.07 34.08 7.34
CA ARG A 796 -17.77 35.19 6.66
C ARG A 796 -18.85 35.84 7.52
N GLU A 797 -19.51 35.05 8.38
CA GLU A 797 -20.58 35.55 9.25
C GLU A 797 -20.07 36.36 10.46
N ARG A 798 -18.76 36.36 10.73
CA ARG A 798 -18.18 37.11 11.85
C ARG A 798 -18.07 38.59 11.54
N ARG A 799 -18.59 39.41 12.46
CA ARG A 799 -18.68 40.88 12.34
C ARG A 799 -17.62 41.65 13.15
N ARG A 800 -16.81 40.97 13.96
CA ARG A 800 -15.81 41.61 14.84
C ARG A 800 -14.47 41.76 14.12
N VAL A 801 -13.75 42.82 14.47
CA VAL A 801 -12.36 43.03 14.04
C VAL A 801 -11.48 42.13 14.92
N PRO A 802 -10.76 41.15 14.36
CA PRO A 802 -9.86 40.30 15.14
C PRO A 802 -8.77 41.15 15.81
N GLY A 803 -8.24 40.65 16.93
CA GLY A 803 -7.01 41.20 17.50
C GLY A 803 -5.83 41.06 16.52
N VAL A 804 -4.80 41.88 16.69
CA VAL A 804 -3.55 41.79 15.92
C VAL A 804 -2.50 41.07 16.77
N ARG A 805 -1.76 40.13 16.18
CA ARG A 805 -0.65 39.42 16.82
C ARG A 805 0.50 39.20 15.83
N GLU A 806 1.71 39.21 16.33
CA GLU A 806 2.86 38.68 15.59
C GLU A 806 2.72 37.15 15.46
N VAL A 807 3.06 36.63 14.28
CA VAL A 807 3.21 35.19 14.05
C VAL A 807 4.65 34.98 13.59
N GLU A 808 5.46 34.44 14.50
CA GLU A 808 6.86 34.15 14.23
C GLU A 808 7.01 33.09 13.15
N ARG A 809 8.20 33.03 12.57
CA ARG A 809 8.58 31.96 11.66
C ARG A 809 8.51 30.61 12.39
N GLY A 810 7.95 29.59 11.74
CA GLY A 810 7.74 28.32 12.42
C GLY A 810 7.06 27.25 11.57
N THR A 811 6.97 26.06 12.13
CA THR A 811 6.13 24.94 11.66
C THR A 811 5.59 24.16 12.87
N PHE A 812 4.86 23.06 12.61
CA PHE A 812 4.36 22.16 13.63
C PHE A 812 5.49 21.43 14.37
N VAL A 813 5.23 21.01 15.61
CA VAL A 813 6.27 20.57 16.56
C VAL A 813 7.09 19.39 16.06
N GLU A 814 6.45 18.38 15.46
CA GLU A 814 7.15 17.18 14.98
C GLU A 814 8.18 17.54 13.89
N LEU A 815 7.81 18.37 12.92
CA LEU A 815 8.71 18.76 11.83
C LEU A 815 9.87 19.60 12.35
N ALA A 816 9.58 20.60 13.19
CA ALA A 816 10.60 21.48 13.74
C ALA A 816 11.60 20.73 14.64
N GLN A 817 11.09 19.92 15.57
CA GLN A 817 11.88 19.35 16.67
C GLN A 817 12.16 17.87 16.46
N ASP A 818 11.15 17.01 16.37
CA ASP A 818 11.35 15.56 16.31
C ASP A 818 12.09 15.15 15.02
N TRP A 819 11.75 15.81 13.92
CA TRP A 819 12.28 15.58 12.59
C TRP A 819 13.42 16.54 12.21
N HIS A 820 13.83 17.42 13.14
CA HIS A 820 15.01 18.28 13.05
C HIS A 820 15.05 19.12 11.76
N ALA A 821 13.90 19.48 11.18
CA ALA A 821 13.87 20.45 10.09
C ALA A 821 14.20 21.87 10.57
N GLY A 822 14.13 22.10 11.88
CA GLY A 822 14.24 23.41 12.50
C GLY A 822 12.95 24.21 12.35
N GLU A 823 12.80 25.26 13.16
CA GLU A 823 11.58 26.10 13.17
C GLU A 823 11.24 26.63 11.78
N ASP A 824 12.24 26.91 10.95
CA ASP A 824 12.05 27.50 9.64
C ASP A 824 12.36 26.58 8.46
N TYR A 825 12.38 25.28 8.69
CA TYR A 825 12.67 24.26 7.69
C TYR A 825 14.10 24.32 7.12
N ARG A 826 14.95 25.26 7.54
CA ARG A 826 16.32 25.40 7.01
C ARG A 826 17.21 24.22 7.37
N GLY A 827 16.93 23.50 8.44
CA GLY A 827 17.66 22.28 8.80
C GLY A 827 17.60 21.22 7.70
N TRP A 828 16.52 21.17 6.92
CA TRP A 828 16.38 20.30 5.76
C TRP A 828 16.64 21.04 4.45
N GLY A 829 16.02 22.21 4.28
CA GLY A 829 16.15 23.01 3.06
C GLY A 829 17.56 23.53 2.80
N GLN A 830 18.48 23.52 3.77
CA GLN A 830 19.89 23.88 3.58
C GLN A 830 20.84 22.71 3.84
N ASP A 831 20.31 21.50 4.00
CA ASP A 831 21.13 20.30 4.14
C ASP A 831 22.01 20.14 2.88
N GLN A 832 23.29 19.83 3.08
CA GLN A 832 24.24 19.62 2.01
C GLN A 832 23.82 18.47 1.07
N ALA A 833 23.14 17.45 1.59
CA ALA A 833 22.61 16.35 0.81
C ALA A 833 21.49 16.77 -0.14
N TRP A 834 20.78 17.87 0.14
CA TRP A 834 19.74 18.42 -0.74
C TRP A 834 20.30 19.30 -1.87
N ARG A 835 21.53 19.79 -1.72
CA ARG A 835 22.16 20.76 -2.64
C ARG A 835 22.11 20.35 -4.13
N PRO A 836 22.42 19.11 -4.55
CA PRO A 836 22.35 18.75 -5.97
C PRO A 836 20.96 18.97 -6.58
N TYR A 837 19.91 18.65 -5.84
CA TYR A 837 18.52 18.80 -6.26
C TYR A 837 18.09 20.27 -6.33
N GLN A 838 18.60 21.11 -5.42
CA GLN A 838 18.42 22.56 -5.51
C GLN A 838 19.08 23.15 -6.74
N GLU A 839 20.28 22.66 -7.08
CA GLU A 839 21.01 23.08 -8.27
C GLU A 839 20.22 22.69 -9.53
N HIS A 840 19.67 21.48 -9.61
CA HIS A 840 18.77 21.06 -10.70
C HIS A 840 17.54 21.97 -10.83
N LEU A 841 16.78 22.18 -9.74
CA LEU A 841 15.58 23.03 -9.78
C LEU A 841 15.91 24.49 -10.13
N THR A 842 17.03 25.01 -9.64
CA THR A 842 17.49 26.37 -9.94
C THR A 842 17.86 26.52 -11.41
N ARG A 843 18.57 25.54 -11.97
CA ARG A 843 18.96 25.51 -13.37
C ARG A 843 17.74 25.39 -14.28
N ALA A 844 16.83 24.46 -13.98
CA ALA A 844 15.55 24.31 -14.66
C ALA A 844 14.75 25.62 -14.68
N ARG A 845 14.57 26.27 -13.52
CA ARG A 845 13.91 27.59 -13.42
C ARG A 845 14.57 28.65 -14.29
N ARG A 846 15.90 28.72 -14.30
CA ARG A 846 16.65 29.65 -15.16
C ARG A 846 16.40 29.35 -16.64
N ALA A 847 16.41 28.08 -17.04
CA ALA A 847 16.18 27.68 -18.43
C ALA A 847 14.79 28.11 -18.93
N VAL A 848 13.74 27.96 -18.12
CA VAL A 848 12.39 28.41 -18.47
C VAL A 848 12.30 29.93 -18.51
N ALA A 849 12.84 30.63 -17.51
CA ALA A 849 12.81 32.10 -17.47
C ALA A 849 13.54 32.73 -18.67
N VAL A 850 14.67 32.14 -19.10
CA VAL A 850 15.39 32.56 -20.30
C VAL A 850 14.56 32.30 -21.55
N ALA A 851 13.91 31.13 -21.66
CA ALA A 851 13.03 30.82 -22.79
C ALA A 851 11.86 31.82 -22.88
N GLU A 852 11.17 32.07 -21.76
CA GLU A 852 10.06 33.02 -21.67
C GLU A 852 10.49 34.44 -22.06
N SER A 853 11.63 34.91 -21.53
CA SER A 853 12.18 36.23 -21.83
C SER A 853 12.63 36.40 -23.28
N ALA A 854 13.03 35.30 -23.94
CA ALA A 854 13.44 35.28 -25.34
C ALA A 854 12.25 35.17 -26.32
N GLY A 855 11.01 35.15 -25.83
CA GLY A 855 9.83 34.96 -26.68
C GLY A 855 9.76 33.56 -27.30
N ALA A 856 10.23 32.54 -26.57
CA ALA A 856 10.08 31.14 -26.96
C ALA A 856 8.61 30.75 -27.19
N GLU A 857 8.38 29.60 -27.83
CA GLU A 857 7.03 29.13 -28.12
C GLU A 857 6.19 29.05 -26.82
N PRO A 858 5.06 29.77 -26.73
CA PRO A 858 4.38 29.99 -25.46
C PRO A 858 3.80 28.72 -24.82
N ARG A 859 3.31 27.76 -25.61
CA ARG A 859 2.63 26.57 -25.08
C ARG A 859 3.61 25.58 -24.48
N LEU A 860 4.74 25.33 -25.15
CA LEU A 860 5.83 24.53 -24.61
C LEU A 860 6.51 25.21 -23.43
N THR A 861 6.61 26.54 -23.44
CA THR A 861 7.08 27.31 -22.26
C THR A 861 6.14 27.13 -21.06
N ALA A 862 4.81 27.15 -21.29
CA ALA A 862 3.82 26.88 -20.26
C ALA A 862 3.90 25.44 -19.74
N LEU A 863 4.14 24.45 -20.61
CA LEU A 863 4.37 23.07 -20.20
C LEU A 863 5.66 22.91 -19.38
N ALA A 864 6.74 23.58 -19.77
CA ALA A 864 7.97 23.65 -18.98
C ALA A 864 7.72 24.21 -17.57
N TRP A 865 7.01 25.33 -17.47
CA TRP A 865 6.59 25.87 -16.17
C TRP A 865 5.75 24.87 -15.37
N LYS A 866 4.76 24.24 -16.01
CA LYS A 866 3.88 23.27 -15.36
C LYS A 866 4.66 22.09 -14.76
N HIS A 867 5.61 21.54 -15.51
CA HIS A 867 6.45 20.45 -15.06
C HIS A 867 7.42 20.88 -13.94
N LEU A 868 7.99 22.08 -14.05
CA LEU A 868 8.84 22.67 -13.01
C LEU A 868 8.07 22.90 -11.68
N LEU A 869 6.80 23.28 -11.75
CA LEU A 869 5.94 23.39 -10.57
C LEU A 869 5.75 22.02 -9.91
N ALA A 870 5.49 20.97 -10.69
CA ALA A 870 5.33 19.61 -10.15
C ALA A 870 6.63 19.12 -9.48
N SER A 871 7.79 19.44 -10.05
CA SER A 871 9.09 18.95 -9.58
C SER A 871 9.55 19.53 -8.23
N GLY A 872 8.85 20.54 -7.70
CA GLY A 872 9.09 21.09 -6.36
C GLY A 872 8.30 20.40 -5.24
N TYR A 873 7.63 19.29 -5.53
CA TYR A 873 6.74 18.60 -4.58
C TYR A 873 7.45 18.20 -3.28
N GLU A 874 6.86 18.58 -2.13
CA GLU A 874 7.36 18.34 -0.77
C GLU A 874 8.91 18.50 -0.65
N THR A 875 9.43 19.55 -1.30
CA THR A 875 10.86 19.85 -1.45
C THR A 875 11.67 19.59 -0.17
N ALA A 876 12.81 18.89 -0.30
CA ALA A 876 13.74 18.59 0.78
C ALA A 876 13.16 17.76 1.93
N TRP A 877 12.08 17.01 1.72
CA TRP A 877 11.57 16.09 2.74
C TRP A 877 12.62 15.05 3.11
N HIS A 878 12.75 14.66 4.39
CA HIS A 878 13.65 13.59 4.85
C HIS A 878 12.84 12.39 5.39
N ASP A 879 13.38 11.17 5.29
CA ASP A 879 12.73 10.00 5.90
C ASP A 879 12.93 10.01 7.42
N THR A 880 11.82 10.14 8.14
CA THR A 880 11.78 10.28 9.60
C THR A 880 12.20 9.00 10.34
N ASN A 881 12.39 7.88 9.64
CA ASN A 881 12.78 6.58 10.23
C ASN A 881 14.28 6.26 10.16
N LEU A 882 15.11 7.11 9.52
CA LEU A 882 16.53 6.83 9.30
C LEU A 882 17.45 7.63 10.26
N PRO A 883 18.47 6.98 10.87
CA PRO A 883 19.34 7.62 11.86
C PRO A 883 20.28 8.71 11.29
N GLU A 884 20.53 8.74 9.97
CA GLU A 884 21.39 9.74 9.30
C GLU A 884 20.62 10.72 8.40
N ARG A 885 19.27 10.71 8.45
CA ARG A 885 18.32 11.63 7.79
C ARG A 885 18.75 12.17 6.42
N PRO A 886 19.05 11.34 5.40
CA PRO A 886 19.18 11.83 4.04
C PRO A 886 17.82 12.33 3.51
N PRO A 887 17.81 13.21 2.48
CA PRO A 887 16.59 13.55 1.78
C PRO A 887 15.86 12.28 1.31
N ALA A 888 14.55 12.30 1.47
CA ALA A 888 13.66 11.22 1.14
C ALA A 888 13.87 10.84 -0.32
N ALA A 889 14.04 9.55 -0.49
CA ALA A 889 14.12 8.86 -1.75
C ALA A 889 13.29 9.47 -2.90
N TRP A 890 11.98 9.59 -2.68
CA TRP A 890 11.05 10.09 -3.67
C TRP A 890 11.23 11.60 -3.90
N ALA A 891 11.58 12.38 -2.87
CA ALA A 891 11.79 13.82 -3.01
C ALA A 891 13.00 14.12 -3.90
N LYS A 892 14.08 13.34 -3.73
CA LYS A 892 15.27 13.36 -4.59
C LYS A 892 14.89 13.06 -6.04
N ALA A 893 14.17 11.95 -6.25
CA ALA A 893 13.75 11.52 -7.57
C ALA A 893 12.85 12.56 -8.28
N VAL A 894 11.90 13.15 -7.56
CA VAL A 894 10.99 14.18 -8.10
C VAL A 894 11.74 15.46 -8.48
N ALA A 895 12.65 15.94 -7.64
CA ALA A 895 13.44 17.12 -7.98
C ALA A 895 14.44 16.84 -9.10
N SER A 896 15.00 15.63 -9.16
CA SER A 896 15.85 15.13 -10.24
C SER A 896 15.09 15.11 -11.58
N HIS A 897 13.82 14.68 -11.59
CA HIS A 897 12.95 14.75 -12.77
C HIS A 897 12.77 16.18 -13.29
N GLY A 898 12.88 17.20 -12.43
CA GLY A 898 12.81 18.61 -12.83
C GLY A 898 13.78 19.02 -13.93
N ARG A 899 14.85 18.25 -14.17
CA ARG A 899 15.74 18.42 -15.33
C ARG A 899 15.01 18.30 -16.67
N ALA A 900 13.89 17.58 -16.77
CA ALA A 900 13.09 17.48 -18.02
C ALA A 900 12.49 18.82 -18.46
N THR A 901 12.41 19.77 -17.52
CA THR A 901 12.10 21.17 -17.81
C THR A 901 13.08 21.78 -18.83
N GLU A 902 14.36 21.41 -18.80
CA GLU A 902 15.37 21.96 -19.70
C GLU A 902 15.16 21.52 -21.15
N VAL A 903 14.75 20.26 -21.33
CA VAL A 903 14.37 19.70 -22.63
C VAL A 903 13.16 20.43 -23.19
N LEU A 904 12.13 20.63 -22.38
CA LEU A 904 10.92 21.37 -22.77
C LEU A 904 11.25 22.83 -23.11
N ALA A 905 12.11 23.48 -22.34
CA ALA A 905 12.57 24.84 -22.62
C ALA A 905 13.41 24.92 -23.91
N ALA A 906 14.22 23.89 -24.20
CA ALA A 906 14.96 23.79 -25.45
C ALA A 906 14.02 23.62 -26.66
N ALA A 907 13.01 22.76 -26.56
CA ALA A 907 11.98 22.62 -27.59
C ALA A 907 11.18 23.91 -27.77
N ALA A 908 10.81 24.60 -26.70
CA ALA A 908 10.11 25.90 -26.76
C ALA A 908 10.95 26.95 -27.48
N ARG A 909 12.24 27.07 -27.12
CA ARG A 909 13.18 27.94 -27.84
C ARG A 909 13.33 27.49 -29.29
N TRP A 910 13.24 26.19 -29.57
CA TRP A 910 13.29 25.66 -30.92
C TRP A 910 12.12 26.09 -31.79
N PHE A 911 10.90 26.15 -31.27
CA PHE A 911 9.77 26.57 -32.08
C PHE A 911 9.57 28.11 -32.12
N GLY A 912 10.13 28.86 -31.15
CA GLY A 912 9.95 30.32 -31.05
C GLY A 912 10.91 31.21 -31.87
N GLY A 913 12.16 30.78 -32.10
CA GLY A 913 13.16 31.54 -32.87
C GLY A 913 13.09 31.38 -34.41
N PRO A 914 13.87 32.17 -35.18
CA PRO A 914 13.78 32.31 -36.64
C PRO A 914 14.17 31.04 -37.42
N ALA A 915 13.93 31.04 -38.75
CA ALA A 915 14.11 29.90 -39.67
C ALA A 915 15.41 29.10 -39.44
N ARG A 916 15.31 27.77 -39.50
CA ARG A 916 16.30 26.84 -38.92
C ARG A 916 16.70 25.79 -39.92
N GLU A 917 17.98 25.45 -39.90
CA GLU A 917 18.51 24.31 -40.62
C GLU A 917 18.22 23.02 -39.86
N LEU A 918 17.89 21.97 -40.61
CA LEU A 918 17.79 20.60 -40.15
C LEU A 918 19.05 20.20 -39.36
N GLY A 919 18.89 19.63 -38.16
CA GLY A 919 20.01 19.35 -37.24
C GLY A 919 19.89 18.06 -36.45
N ALA A 920 21.04 17.45 -36.14
CA ALA A 920 21.15 16.33 -35.22
C ALA A 920 22.46 16.44 -34.43
N GLU A 921 22.37 16.26 -33.12
CA GLU A 921 23.53 16.31 -32.22
C GLU A 921 23.36 15.33 -31.07
N LEU A 922 24.49 14.85 -30.55
CA LEU A 922 24.58 14.25 -29.22
C LEU A 922 24.90 15.36 -28.23
N VAL A 923 24.05 15.51 -27.23
CA VAL A 923 24.21 16.54 -26.20
C VAL A 923 23.51 16.07 -24.93
N ASP A 924 24.17 16.29 -23.80
CA ASP A 924 23.54 16.21 -22.48
C ASP A 924 22.58 17.41 -22.33
N ILE A 925 21.35 17.22 -22.78
CA ILE A 925 20.38 18.33 -22.93
C ILE A 925 19.80 18.76 -21.58
N ASP A 926 19.96 17.94 -20.55
CA ASP A 926 19.38 18.19 -19.23
C ASP A 926 20.34 18.14 -18.05
N ASP A 927 21.63 17.92 -18.29
CA ASP A 927 22.71 17.90 -17.31
C ASP A 927 22.71 16.71 -16.35
N ASP A 928 22.34 15.53 -16.84
CA ASP A 928 22.39 14.30 -16.03
C ASP A 928 23.69 13.51 -16.20
N GLY A 929 24.60 13.97 -17.08
CA GLY A 929 25.86 13.33 -17.40
C GLY A 929 25.76 12.30 -18.55
N THR A 930 24.57 12.10 -19.10
CA THR A 930 24.31 11.24 -20.26
C THR A 930 24.02 12.08 -21.48
N GLU A 931 24.54 11.69 -22.65
CA GLU A 931 24.20 12.40 -23.90
C GLU A 931 22.94 11.80 -24.53
N GLU A 932 21.97 12.67 -24.84
CA GLU A 932 20.82 12.35 -25.67
C GLU A 932 21.09 12.67 -27.13
N LEU A 933 20.45 11.89 -28.02
CA LEU A 933 20.38 12.24 -29.42
C LEU A 933 19.20 13.19 -29.64
N VAL A 934 19.50 14.43 -30.01
CA VAL A 934 18.48 15.44 -30.30
C VAL A 934 18.40 15.66 -31.81
N LEU A 935 17.22 15.38 -32.39
CA LEU A 935 16.92 15.60 -33.81
C LEU A 935 15.94 16.77 -33.95
N ARG A 936 16.20 17.67 -34.89
CA ARG A 936 15.43 18.91 -35.04
C ARG A 936 15.19 19.24 -36.51
N SER A 937 13.94 19.52 -36.86
CA SER A 937 13.52 20.01 -38.18
C SER A 937 12.60 21.23 -38.02
N GLU A 938 12.09 21.78 -39.12
CA GLU A 938 11.06 22.84 -39.07
C GLU A 938 9.82 22.39 -38.27
N HIS A 939 9.51 21.09 -38.33
CA HIS A 939 8.28 20.52 -37.80
C HIS A 939 8.43 19.79 -36.47
N LEU A 940 9.59 19.16 -36.23
CA LEU A 940 9.80 18.22 -35.12
C LEU A 940 10.99 18.62 -34.25
N PHE A 941 10.86 18.36 -32.95
CA PHE A 941 11.94 18.32 -31.98
C PHE A 941 11.86 16.98 -31.24
N ALA A 942 12.78 16.07 -31.55
CA ALA A 942 12.81 14.72 -31.04
C ALA A 942 14.04 14.50 -30.15
N VAL A 943 13.85 13.84 -29.02
CA VAL A 943 14.91 13.47 -28.09
C VAL A 943 14.89 11.97 -27.93
N LEU A 944 16.01 11.32 -28.23
CA LEU A 944 16.19 9.89 -28.05
C LEU A 944 17.26 9.65 -26.99
N ALA A 945 17.11 8.56 -26.23
CA ALA A 945 18.04 8.16 -25.18
C ALA A 945 18.83 6.91 -25.60
N PRO A 946 20.04 7.05 -26.19
CA PRO A 946 20.87 5.92 -26.61
C PRO A 946 21.23 4.99 -25.44
N ALA A 947 21.42 5.53 -24.24
CA ALA A 947 21.70 4.75 -23.03
C ALA A 947 20.50 3.91 -22.54
N CYS A 948 19.28 4.21 -23.00
CA CYS A 948 18.05 3.60 -22.53
C CYS A 948 17.23 3.04 -23.70
N GLY A 949 17.78 2.05 -24.40
CA GLY A 949 17.13 1.32 -25.49
C GLY A 949 17.08 2.07 -26.82
N GLY A 950 17.74 3.23 -26.95
CA GLY A 950 17.60 4.08 -28.13
C GLY A 950 16.17 4.55 -28.34
N ARG A 951 15.41 4.71 -27.25
CA ARG A 951 13.99 5.06 -27.26
C ARG A 951 13.78 6.54 -27.60
N LEU A 952 12.67 6.86 -28.25
CA LEU A 952 12.18 8.22 -28.43
C LEU A 952 11.45 8.66 -27.15
N VAL A 953 12.12 9.48 -26.34
CA VAL A 953 11.63 9.85 -25.01
C VAL A 953 10.72 11.09 -25.06
N TYR A 954 11.06 12.04 -25.93
CA TYR A 954 10.24 13.23 -26.18
C TYR A 954 10.08 13.49 -27.68
N LEU A 955 8.85 13.78 -28.10
CA LEU A 955 8.57 14.33 -29.43
C LEU A 955 7.67 15.55 -29.28
N ALA A 956 8.20 16.71 -29.63
CA ALA A 956 7.43 17.95 -29.72
C ALA A 956 7.27 18.38 -31.19
N CYS A 957 6.14 19.01 -31.50
CA CYS A 957 5.82 19.49 -32.84
C CYS A 957 4.98 20.76 -32.80
N ARG A 958 4.76 21.38 -33.97
CA ARG A 958 3.77 22.45 -34.15
C ARG A 958 2.37 21.84 -34.29
N GLY A 959 1.50 22.11 -33.33
CA GLY A 959 0.07 21.79 -33.40
C GLY A 959 -0.77 22.99 -33.87
N PRO A 960 -2.10 22.84 -33.95
CA PRO A 960 -3.01 23.89 -34.45
C PRO A 960 -2.95 25.19 -33.66
N ASP A 961 -2.79 25.10 -32.33
CA ASP A 961 -2.76 26.26 -31.43
C ASP A 961 -1.33 26.67 -31.01
N GLY A 962 -0.28 26.08 -31.62
CA GLY A 962 1.12 26.29 -31.22
C GLY A 962 1.86 24.99 -30.88
N GLY A 963 3.02 25.11 -30.26
CA GLY A 963 3.90 23.99 -29.91
C GLY A 963 3.25 23.01 -28.92
N VAL A 964 3.39 21.72 -29.16
CA VAL A 964 2.84 20.66 -28.32
C VAL A 964 3.81 19.50 -28.16
N LEU A 965 3.83 18.89 -26.98
CA LEU A 965 4.47 17.59 -26.76
C LEU A 965 3.44 16.50 -27.09
N VAL A 966 3.83 15.53 -27.94
CA VAL A 966 2.96 14.45 -28.44
C VAL A 966 3.45 13.04 -28.07
N ILE A 967 4.71 12.91 -27.67
CA ILE A 967 5.26 11.68 -27.05
C ILE A 967 6.10 12.15 -25.87
N GLY A 968 5.92 11.49 -24.73
CA GLY A 968 6.66 11.73 -23.49
C GLY A 968 5.75 11.97 -22.30
N ASN A 969 6.31 11.76 -21.11
CA ASN A 969 5.63 11.95 -19.83
C ASN A 969 6.57 12.64 -18.85
N PRO A 970 6.93 13.91 -19.07
CA PRO A 970 7.99 14.57 -18.29
C PRO A 970 7.71 14.58 -16.77
N THR A 971 6.44 14.58 -16.35
CA THR A 971 6.07 14.59 -14.93
C THR A 971 6.30 13.24 -14.24
N ASP A 972 6.31 12.14 -14.99
CA ASP A 972 6.28 10.77 -14.45
C ASP A 972 7.07 9.81 -15.37
N ASP A 973 8.22 10.31 -15.89
CA ASP A 973 9.03 9.69 -16.94
C ASP A 973 9.94 8.55 -16.44
N TRP A 974 10.26 7.63 -17.35
CA TRP A 974 11.11 6.45 -17.17
C TRP A 974 12.62 6.77 -17.21
N ASN A 975 13.04 7.83 -17.89
CA ASN A 975 14.45 7.95 -18.27
C ASN A 975 15.36 8.63 -17.24
N ARG A 976 14.80 9.22 -16.19
CA ARG A 976 15.56 10.02 -15.19
C ARG A 976 15.40 9.53 -13.77
N GLN A 977 15.11 8.24 -13.66
CA GLN A 977 14.80 7.58 -12.41
C GLN A 977 16.05 7.38 -11.58
N GLU A 978 16.03 7.88 -10.34
CA GLU A 978 16.84 7.30 -9.28
C GLU A 978 16.34 5.87 -8.97
N GLU A 979 17.15 5.03 -8.30
CA GLU A 979 16.83 3.64 -7.91
C GLU A 979 15.40 3.48 -7.35
N LEU A 980 14.92 4.51 -6.67
CA LEU A 980 13.62 4.58 -6.02
C LEU A 980 12.44 4.74 -6.94
N ASN A 981 12.64 5.01 -8.22
CA ASN A 981 11.61 5.07 -9.24
C ASN A 981 11.52 3.79 -10.09
N SER A 982 12.36 2.78 -9.80
CA SER A 982 12.29 1.44 -10.42
C SER A 982 10.96 0.71 -10.19
N TYR A 983 10.12 1.17 -9.26
CA TYR A 983 8.73 0.70 -9.14
C TYR A 983 7.93 0.96 -10.41
N MET A 984 8.27 2.03 -11.14
CA MET A 984 7.66 2.36 -12.42
C MET A 984 8.05 1.40 -13.56
N ASP A 985 8.90 0.40 -13.28
CA ASP A 985 9.24 -0.66 -14.23
C ASP A 985 8.14 -1.73 -14.32
N VAL A 986 7.25 -1.88 -13.31
CA VAL A 986 6.27 -2.96 -13.26
C VAL A 986 4.89 -2.57 -12.67
N PRO A 987 3.87 -2.35 -13.53
CA PRO A 987 3.94 -2.30 -14.99
C PRO A 987 4.63 -1.00 -15.43
N GLY A 988 5.20 -0.98 -16.64
CA GLY A 988 5.86 0.21 -17.18
C GLY A 988 4.91 1.42 -17.23
N ASN A 989 5.35 2.58 -16.71
CA ASN A 989 4.51 3.78 -16.61
C ASN A 989 4.26 4.48 -17.95
N HIS A 990 5.32 4.69 -18.74
CA HIS A 990 5.23 5.29 -20.08
C HIS A 990 6.44 4.91 -20.95
N PRO A 991 6.30 4.09 -22.01
CA PRO A 991 7.44 3.61 -22.80
C PRO A 991 8.13 4.68 -23.66
N GLY A 992 7.60 5.90 -23.75
CA GLY A 992 7.98 6.83 -24.83
C GLY A 992 7.49 6.26 -26.16
N ALA A 993 8.34 6.23 -27.18
CA ALA A 993 8.16 5.41 -28.36
C ALA A 993 9.45 4.67 -28.71
N LEU A 994 9.35 3.67 -29.59
CA LEU A 994 10.47 2.79 -29.95
C LEU A 994 11.02 2.00 -28.75
N ALA A 995 10.13 1.63 -27.81
CA ALA A 995 10.47 0.80 -26.67
C ALA A 995 10.48 -0.67 -27.06
N ASP A 996 11.68 -1.21 -27.23
CA ASP A 996 11.90 -2.57 -27.68
C ASP A 996 11.78 -3.55 -26.52
N ALA A 997 10.77 -4.43 -26.57
CA ALA A 997 10.57 -5.44 -25.54
C ALA A 997 11.82 -6.32 -25.38
N GLY A 998 12.37 -6.37 -24.16
CA GLY A 998 13.60 -7.09 -23.86
C GLY A 998 14.90 -6.29 -24.04
N GLY A 999 14.85 -5.04 -24.53
CA GLY A 999 16.02 -4.15 -24.65
C GLY A 999 15.75 -2.69 -24.31
N VAL A 1000 14.71 -2.41 -23.53
CA VAL A 1000 14.32 -1.03 -23.13
C VAL A 1000 15.39 -0.26 -22.34
N HIS A 1001 16.39 -0.96 -21.78
CA HIS A 1001 17.53 -0.38 -21.06
C HIS A 1001 18.88 -0.60 -21.76
N ASP A 1002 18.86 -1.07 -23.01
CA ASP A 1002 20.09 -1.41 -23.71
C ASP A 1002 20.81 -0.16 -24.22
N ARG A 1003 22.13 -0.13 -24.04
CA ARG A 1003 22.97 0.92 -24.61
C ARG A 1003 23.09 0.78 -26.13
N HIS A 1004 22.98 1.90 -26.84
CA HIS A 1004 23.18 2.01 -28.27
C HIS A 1004 24.35 2.96 -28.60
N GLU A 1005 25.13 2.60 -29.62
CA GLU A 1005 26.09 3.49 -30.27
C GLU A 1005 25.38 4.30 -31.37
N VAL A 1006 25.81 5.55 -31.58
CA VAL A 1006 25.14 6.50 -32.47
C VAL A 1006 26.08 6.93 -33.60
N ALA A 1007 25.61 6.88 -34.84
CA ALA A 1007 26.28 7.44 -36.00
C ALA A 1007 25.36 8.41 -36.75
N ILE A 1008 25.77 9.67 -36.87
CA ILE A 1008 25.00 10.74 -37.54
C ILE A 1008 25.54 10.97 -38.94
N HIS A 1009 24.66 10.99 -39.93
CA HIS A 1009 24.97 11.27 -41.33
C HIS A 1009 24.03 12.34 -41.87
N ALA A 1010 24.58 13.51 -42.20
CA ALA A 1010 23.84 14.58 -42.87
C ALA A 1010 24.11 14.54 -44.38
N ALA A 1011 23.07 14.61 -45.20
CA ALA A 1011 23.20 14.71 -46.66
C ALA A 1011 22.01 15.49 -47.24
N ASP A 1012 22.31 16.52 -48.05
CA ASP A 1012 21.41 17.39 -48.81
C ASP A 1012 19.92 17.33 -48.42
N GLY A 1013 19.54 18.04 -47.35
CA GLY A 1013 18.13 18.22 -46.95
C GLY A 1013 17.51 17.06 -46.14
N ALA A 1014 18.31 16.08 -45.72
CA ALA A 1014 17.89 15.02 -44.80
C ALA A 1014 19.01 14.62 -43.82
N ILE A 1015 18.61 14.13 -42.66
CA ILE A 1015 19.48 13.53 -41.65
C ILE A 1015 19.14 12.05 -41.54
N ARG A 1016 20.18 11.21 -41.55
CA ARG A 1016 20.09 9.79 -41.19
C ARG A 1016 20.92 9.54 -39.94
N VAL A 1017 20.30 8.94 -38.93
CA VAL A 1017 21.01 8.46 -37.74
C VAL A 1017 20.91 6.94 -37.65
N GLU A 1018 22.01 6.29 -37.31
CA GLU A 1018 22.06 4.87 -37.02
C GLU A 1018 22.31 4.67 -35.52
N LEU A 1019 21.41 3.93 -34.86
CA LEU A 1019 21.54 3.45 -33.49
C LEU A 1019 21.84 1.95 -33.54
N ALA A 1020 22.99 1.52 -33.03
CA ALA A 1020 23.38 0.12 -32.98
C ALA A 1020 23.43 -0.36 -31.52
N ASN A 1021 22.63 -1.37 -31.16
CA ASN A 1021 22.61 -1.95 -29.83
C ASN A 1021 23.98 -2.59 -29.53
N ALA A 1022 24.64 -2.10 -28.49
CA ALA A 1022 25.96 -2.50 -28.04
C ALA A 1022 25.93 -3.13 -26.63
N GLN A 1023 24.74 -3.45 -26.11
CA GLN A 1023 24.58 -3.98 -24.75
C GLN A 1023 25.02 -5.45 -24.69
N GLU A 1024 26.15 -5.71 -24.02
CA GLU A 1024 26.60 -7.07 -23.77
C GLU A 1024 25.56 -7.87 -22.99
N GLY A 1025 25.32 -9.11 -23.43
CA GLY A 1025 24.35 -10.03 -22.82
C GLY A 1025 22.89 -9.77 -23.21
N SER A 1026 22.58 -8.70 -23.96
CA SER A 1026 21.23 -8.45 -24.46
C SER A 1026 20.84 -9.47 -25.55
N PRO A 1027 19.59 -9.98 -25.57
CA PRO A 1027 19.07 -10.78 -26.69
C PRO A 1027 18.95 -9.95 -27.99
N LEU A 1028 19.02 -8.62 -27.90
CA LEU A 1028 18.96 -7.70 -29.02
C LEU A 1028 20.34 -7.12 -29.40
N LEU A 1029 21.44 -7.64 -28.86
CA LEU A 1029 22.79 -7.21 -29.23
C LEU A 1029 22.99 -7.24 -30.75
N GLY A 1030 23.38 -6.11 -31.33
CA GLY A 1030 23.55 -5.93 -32.78
C GLY A 1030 22.28 -5.49 -33.53
N LEU A 1031 21.15 -5.29 -32.85
CA LEU A 1031 19.98 -4.58 -33.39
C LEU A 1031 20.39 -3.21 -33.94
N ARG A 1032 19.90 -2.85 -35.13
CA ARG A 1032 20.10 -1.51 -35.69
C ARG A 1032 18.80 -0.79 -35.93
N LYS A 1033 18.74 0.49 -35.56
CA LYS A 1033 17.66 1.43 -35.92
C LYS A 1033 18.25 2.51 -36.80
N ARG A 1034 17.75 2.66 -38.03
CA ARG A 1034 18.12 3.74 -38.96
C ARG A 1034 16.96 4.73 -39.03
N ILE A 1035 17.18 5.91 -38.45
CA ILE A 1035 16.18 6.97 -38.33
C ILE A 1035 16.44 8.02 -39.41
N VAL A 1036 15.40 8.42 -40.12
CA VAL A 1036 15.45 9.50 -41.12
C VAL A 1036 14.56 10.66 -40.68
N LEU A 1037 15.13 11.86 -40.70
CA LEU A 1037 14.44 13.14 -40.48
C LEU A 1037 14.71 14.09 -41.64
N ASP A 1038 13.68 14.82 -42.07
CA ASP A 1038 13.75 15.86 -43.09
C ASP A 1038 12.67 16.93 -42.86
N ASP A 1039 12.68 17.98 -43.69
CA ASP A 1039 11.71 19.09 -43.61
C ASP A 1039 10.50 18.92 -44.54
N ALA A 1040 10.39 17.86 -45.33
CA ALA A 1040 9.27 17.74 -46.27
C ALA A 1040 8.06 17.04 -45.66
N SER A 1041 8.24 16.33 -44.55
CA SER A 1041 7.15 15.68 -43.83
C SER A 1041 7.35 15.81 -42.32
N PRO A 1042 6.27 16.04 -41.54
CA PRO A 1042 6.36 16.09 -40.09
C PRO A 1042 6.38 14.68 -39.50
N SER A 1043 7.37 13.86 -39.89
CA SER A 1043 7.47 12.45 -39.49
C SER A 1043 8.91 11.96 -39.34
N LEU A 1044 9.07 10.88 -38.59
CA LEU A 1044 10.31 10.14 -38.36
C LEU A 1044 10.15 8.72 -38.91
N LEU A 1045 10.88 8.40 -39.99
CA LEU A 1045 10.98 7.02 -40.46
C LEU A 1045 12.02 6.29 -39.62
N VAL A 1046 11.70 5.09 -39.19
CA VAL A 1046 12.61 4.20 -38.45
C VAL A 1046 12.65 2.85 -39.14
N ALA A 1047 13.81 2.49 -39.67
CA ALA A 1047 14.08 1.16 -40.21
C ALA A 1047 14.80 0.31 -39.16
N TYR A 1048 14.24 -0.86 -38.85
CA TYR A 1048 14.80 -1.84 -37.94
C TYR A 1048 15.54 -2.92 -38.72
N ASP A 1049 16.69 -3.35 -38.23
CA ASP A 1049 17.39 -4.57 -38.69
C ASP A 1049 17.72 -5.45 -37.47
N LEU A 1050 17.01 -6.58 -37.35
CA LEU A 1050 17.14 -7.50 -36.23
C LEU A 1050 18.37 -8.39 -36.37
N PRO A 1051 19.10 -8.67 -35.26
CA PRO A 1051 20.19 -9.63 -35.27
C PRO A 1051 19.67 -11.04 -35.56
N ALA A 1052 20.53 -11.91 -36.10
CA ALA A 1052 20.13 -13.28 -36.45
C ALA A 1052 19.58 -14.11 -35.28
N ALA A 1053 19.95 -13.76 -34.05
CA ALA A 1053 19.52 -14.43 -32.84
C ALA A 1053 18.11 -14.03 -32.37
N ALA A 1054 17.55 -12.91 -32.86
CA ALA A 1054 16.24 -12.43 -32.46
C ALA A 1054 15.14 -13.03 -33.37
N PRO A 1055 14.20 -13.84 -32.84
CA PRO A 1055 13.14 -14.46 -33.64
C PRO A 1055 12.02 -13.50 -34.05
N GLY A 1056 12.01 -12.29 -33.49
CA GLY A 1056 11.03 -11.22 -33.70
C GLY A 1056 11.19 -10.13 -32.65
N LEU A 1057 10.41 -9.06 -32.76
CA LEU A 1057 10.45 -7.93 -31.82
C LEU A 1057 9.04 -7.39 -31.55
N THR A 1058 8.77 -7.02 -30.30
CA THR A 1058 7.62 -6.18 -29.96
C THR A 1058 8.13 -4.77 -29.65
N VAL A 1059 7.56 -3.78 -30.32
CA VAL A 1059 7.87 -2.36 -30.12
C VAL A 1059 6.64 -1.67 -29.52
N GLU A 1060 6.83 -1.00 -28.39
CA GLU A 1060 5.78 -0.23 -27.73
C GLU A 1060 5.96 1.27 -27.94
N ALA A 1061 4.83 1.98 -28.01
CA ALA A 1061 4.78 3.44 -28.01
C ALA A 1061 3.54 3.94 -27.28
N CYS A 1062 3.71 4.93 -26.43
CA CYS A 1062 2.62 5.68 -25.83
C CYS A 1062 2.51 7.06 -26.47
N LEU A 1063 1.33 7.32 -27.00
CA LEU A 1063 1.00 8.49 -27.80
C LEU A 1063 0.20 9.47 -26.95
N SER A 1064 0.75 10.63 -26.68
CA SER A 1064 0.21 11.62 -25.73
C SER A 1064 -0.16 12.92 -26.47
N PRO A 1065 -1.21 12.92 -27.33
CA PRO A 1065 -1.52 14.08 -28.15
C PRO A 1065 -1.86 15.29 -27.28
N ASP A 1066 -1.00 16.31 -27.34
CA ASP A 1066 -1.07 17.52 -26.52
C ASP A 1066 -1.03 17.23 -25.02
N TYR A 1067 0.14 16.75 -24.56
CA TYR A 1067 0.36 16.39 -23.16
C TYR A 1067 0.02 17.52 -22.17
N TYR A 1068 0.28 18.78 -22.51
CA TYR A 1068 -0.10 19.92 -21.68
C TYR A 1068 -1.61 20.02 -21.48
N ARG A 1069 -2.39 19.77 -22.54
CA ARG A 1069 -3.85 19.74 -22.45
C ARG A 1069 -4.33 18.52 -21.67
N LEU A 1070 -3.66 17.37 -21.76
CA LEU A 1070 -3.99 16.18 -20.96
C LEU A 1070 -3.79 16.43 -19.46
N LEU A 1071 -2.68 17.05 -19.03
CA LEU A 1071 -2.50 17.51 -17.64
C LEU A 1071 -3.66 18.37 -17.16
N ARG A 1072 -4.02 19.38 -17.96
CA ARG A 1072 -5.02 20.36 -17.56
C ARG A 1072 -6.46 19.85 -17.63
N HIS A 1073 -6.80 19.05 -18.63
CA HIS A 1073 -8.19 18.68 -18.92
C HIS A 1073 -8.51 17.20 -18.71
N GLY A 1074 -7.52 16.40 -18.34
CA GLY A 1074 -7.60 14.95 -18.32
C GLY A 1074 -7.82 14.34 -19.69
N VAL A 1075 -8.43 13.14 -19.71
CA VAL A 1075 -8.73 12.40 -20.94
C VAL A 1075 -9.87 13.02 -21.78
N ALA A 1076 -10.41 14.16 -21.35
CA ALA A 1076 -11.51 14.82 -22.04
C ALA A 1076 -11.08 15.30 -23.43
N GLY A 1077 -11.60 14.65 -24.48
CA GLY A 1077 -11.30 14.97 -25.88
C GLY A 1077 -10.15 14.16 -26.47
N LEU A 1078 -9.52 13.26 -25.70
CA LEU A 1078 -8.59 12.26 -26.21
C LEU A 1078 -9.36 11.20 -27.01
N GLN A 1079 -8.93 10.95 -28.24
CA GLN A 1079 -9.56 9.98 -29.13
C GLN A 1079 -8.51 9.05 -29.73
N ARG A 1080 -8.74 7.74 -29.61
CA ARG A 1080 -7.99 6.73 -30.37
C ARG A 1080 -8.40 6.80 -31.84
N GLN A 1081 -7.42 6.80 -32.74
CA GLN A 1081 -7.61 6.79 -34.18
C GLN A 1081 -6.94 5.54 -34.78
N ARG A 1082 -7.51 5.04 -35.87
CA ARG A 1082 -6.98 3.86 -36.58
C ARG A 1082 -7.35 3.88 -38.05
N GLY A 1083 -6.44 3.39 -38.87
CA GLY A 1083 -6.69 3.03 -40.27
C GLY A 1083 -6.22 1.62 -40.57
N ARG A 1084 -6.07 1.29 -41.85
CA ARG A 1084 -5.62 -0.03 -42.30
C ARG A 1084 -4.19 -0.31 -41.83
N SER A 1085 -3.28 0.63 -42.10
CA SER A 1085 -1.83 0.49 -41.87
C SER A 1085 -1.31 1.35 -40.73
N TRP A 1086 -2.19 2.07 -40.01
CA TRP A 1086 -1.76 3.00 -38.95
C TRP A 1086 -2.65 2.96 -37.70
N ARG A 1087 -2.07 3.39 -36.57
CA ARG A 1087 -2.72 3.60 -35.27
C ARG A 1087 -2.28 4.95 -34.74
N GLY A 1088 -3.17 5.68 -34.07
CA GLY A 1088 -2.84 6.99 -33.56
C GLY A 1088 -3.77 7.46 -32.46
N ALA A 1089 -3.52 8.68 -32.01
CA ALA A 1089 -4.35 9.38 -31.05
C ALA A 1089 -4.42 10.86 -31.41
N CYS A 1090 -5.55 11.49 -31.14
CA CYS A 1090 -5.70 12.93 -31.29
C CYS A 1090 -6.38 13.57 -30.08
N ASN A 1091 -6.08 14.84 -29.86
CA ASN A 1091 -6.75 15.68 -28.89
C ASN A 1091 -6.97 17.08 -29.48
N ARG A 1092 -8.22 17.35 -29.90
CA ARG A 1092 -8.65 18.62 -30.52
C ARG A 1092 -7.69 19.12 -31.63
N GLY A 1093 -7.35 18.23 -32.57
CA GLY A 1093 -6.57 18.55 -33.76
C GLY A 1093 -5.06 18.37 -33.61
N ALA A 1094 -4.51 18.22 -32.40
CA ALA A 1094 -3.15 17.69 -32.23
C ALA A 1094 -3.19 16.17 -32.38
N GLY A 1095 -2.62 15.64 -33.46
CA GLY A 1095 -2.58 14.21 -33.77
C GLY A 1095 -1.16 13.66 -33.72
N VAL A 1096 -1.01 12.41 -33.29
CA VAL A 1096 0.21 11.62 -33.38
C VAL A 1096 -0.13 10.18 -33.73
N TRP A 1097 0.67 9.56 -34.58
CA TRP A 1097 0.35 8.26 -35.16
C TRP A 1097 1.61 7.48 -35.52
N ILE A 1098 1.43 6.17 -35.63
CA ILE A 1098 2.41 5.21 -36.12
C ILE A 1098 1.81 4.51 -37.33
N ALA A 1099 2.55 4.46 -38.44
CA ALA A 1099 2.21 3.70 -39.63
C ALA A 1099 3.20 2.56 -39.88
N LEU A 1100 2.68 1.45 -40.39
CA LEU A 1100 3.41 0.24 -40.79
C LEU A 1100 3.37 0.07 -42.30
N ALA A 1101 4.29 -0.71 -42.81
CA ALA A 1101 4.26 -1.12 -44.19
C ALA A 1101 3.33 -2.31 -44.42
N ASP A 1102 2.52 -2.22 -45.47
CA ASP A 1102 1.61 -3.31 -45.86
C ASP A 1102 2.35 -4.50 -46.51
N ASP A 1103 3.64 -4.35 -46.84
CA ASP A 1103 4.47 -5.34 -47.54
C ASP A 1103 5.49 -6.05 -46.63
N GLU A 1104 5.41 -5.87 -45.31
CA GLU A 1104 6.32 -6.47 -44.33
C GLU A 1104 5.56 -7.33 -43.29
N ASP A 1105 6.24 -8.34 -42.73
CA ASP A 1105 5.68 -9.20 -41.67
C ASP A 1105 5.66 -8.46 -40.32
N THR A 1106 4.72 -7.52 -40.22
CA THR A 1106 4.41 -6.72 -39.04
C THR A 1106 2.91 -6.74 -38.75
N ALA A 1107 2.54 -6.68 -37.47
CA ALA A 1107 1.15 -6.71 -37.03
C ALA A 1107 0.94 -5.84 -35.79
N TRP A 1108 -0.27 -5.31 -35.65
CA TRP A 1108 -0.71 -4.63 -34.44
C TRP A 1108 -1.02 -5.64 -33.34
N ASP A 1109 -0.53 -5.41 -32.12
CA ASP A 1109 -0.90 -6.18 -30.94
C ASP A 1109 -1.97 -5.41 -30.14
N ASP A 1110 -3.22 -5.62 -30.51
CA ASP A 1110 -4.40 -4.98 -29.91
C ASP A 1110 -4.84 -5.67 -28.59
N SER A 1111 -3.99 -6.51 -27.97
CA SER A 1111 -4.30 -7.09 -26.65
C SER A 1111 -4.46 -5.97 -25.61
N SER A 1112 -5.71 -5.79 -25.16
CA SER A 1112 -6.17 -4.61 -24.42
C SER A 1112 -5.62 -4.56 -22.99
N GLY A 1113 -4.44 -3.96 -22.81
CA GLY A 1113 -4.03 -3.38 -21.52
C GLY A 1113 -4.72 -2.01 -21.31
N PRO A 1114 -4.90 -1.56 -20.05
CA PRO A 1114 -5.39 -0.21 -19.79
C PRO A 1114 -4.39 0.83 -20.32
N ASP A 1115 -4.92 1.95 -20.85
CA ASP A 1115 -4.08 3.11 -21.19
C ASP A 1115 -3.47 3.70 -19.91
N PRO A 1116 -2.26 4.29 -19.98
CA PRO A 1116 -1.58 4.87 -18.83
C PRO A 1116 -2.22 6.20 -18.33
N GLY A 1117 -3.45 6.51 -18.74
CA GLY A 1117 -4.22 7.70 -18.35
C GLY A 1117 -3.86 8.99 -19.10
N HIS A 1118 -2.58 9.20 -19.43
CA HIS A 1118 -2.07 10.42 -20.10
C HIS A 1118 -1.71 10.23 -21.57
N GLY A 1119 -2.18 9.13 -22.18
CA GLY A 1119 -1.90 8.81 -23.57
C GLY A 1119 -2.57 7.53 -24.02
N VAL A 1120 -2.22 7.09 -25.22
CA VAL A 1120 -2.73 5.87 -25.85
C VAL A 1120 -1.57 4.93 -26.11
N LEU A 1121 -1.63 3.72 -25.54
CA LEU A 1121 -0.63 2.70 -25.81
C LEU A 1121 -0.89 2.01 -27.15
N VAL A 1122 0.17 1.90 -27.95
CA VAL A 1122 0.22 1.22 -29.25
C VAL A 1122 1.37 0.21 -29.23
N ARG A 1123 1.11 -1.00 -29.73
CA ARG A 1123 2.08 -2.09 -29.79
C ARG A 1123 2.17 -2.66 -31.20
N VAL A 1124 3.40 -2.86 -31.66
CA VAL A 1124 3.71 -3.48 -32.95
C VAL A 1124 4.49 -4.76 -32.70
N ARG A 1125 4.08 -5.86 -33.30
CA ARG A 1125 4.84 -7.11 -33.36
C ARG A 1125 5.43 -7.26 -34.76
N ALA A 1126 6.73 -7.46 -34.84
CA ALA A 1126 7.45 -7.72 -36.08
C ALA A 1126 8.01 -9.15 -36.07
N GLY A 1127 7.63 -9.95 -37.07
CA GLY A 1127 8.26 -11.23 -37.40
C GLY A 1127 9.37 -11.09 -38.44
N ALA A 1128 9.34 -10.01 -39.23
CA ALA A 1128 10.37 -9.70 -40.21
C ALA A 1128 11.72 -9.36 -39.58
N ARG A 1129 12.81 -9.79 -40.23
CA ARG A 1129 14.18 -9.42 -39.83
C ARG A 1129 14.55 -7.97 -40.13
N SER A 1130 13.86 -7.34 -41.06
CA SER A 1130 13.97 -5.92 -41.35
C SER A 1130 12.57 -5.37 -41.61
N PHE A 1131 12.24 -4.25 -40.98
CA PHE A 1131 10.92 -3.62 -41.09
C PHE A 1131 10.98 -2.12 -40.86
N HIS A 1132 9.94 -1.41 -41.27
CA HIS A 1132 9.84 0.04 -41.19
C HIS A 1132 8.64 0.47 -40.34
N LEU A 1133 8.89 1.45 -39.48
CA LEU A 1133 7.87 2.20 -38.75
C LEU A 1133 7.96 3.67 -39.17
N LEU A 1134 6.83 4.36 -39.24
CA LEU A 1134 6.78 5.81 -39.41
C LEU A 1134 6.02 6.43 -38.25
N ILE A 1135 6.68 7.28 -37.47
CA ILE A 1135 6.04 8.07 -36.42
C ILE A 1135 5.75 9.46 -37.00
N GLY A 1136 4.49 9.84 -37.08
CA GLY A 1136 4.09 11.13 -37.63
C GLY A 1136 3.17 11.92 -36.73
N VAL A 1137 3.01 13.20 -37.05
CA VAL A 1137 2.11 14.12 -36.35
C VAL A 1137 1.14 14.80 -37.32
N GLY A 1138 0.03 15.30 -36.80
CA GLY A 1138 -1.02 15.95 -37.58
C GLY A 1138 -2.08 14.99 -38.09
N GLU A 1139 -2.81 15.41 -39.13
CA GLU A 1139 -3.88 14.62 -39.75
C GLU A 1139 -3.31 13.43 -40.54
N ILE A 1140 -4.07 12.33 -40.55
CA ILE A 1140 -3.69 11.12 -41.26
C ILE A 1140 -4.92 10.36 -41.77
N ASP A 1141 -4.77 9.79 -42.96
CA ASP A 1141 -5.63 8.77 -43.55
C ASP A 1141 -4.76 7.68 -44.19
N ASP A 1142 -5.39 6.62 -44.71
CA ASP A 1142 -4.66 5.47 -45.28
C ASP A 1142 -3.78 5.87 -46.49
N ASP A 1143 -4.25 6.81 -47.33
CA ASP A 1143 -3.52 7.26 -48.50
C ASP A 1143 -2.28 8.10 -48.12
N THR A 1144 -2.43 8.94 -47.10
CA THR A 1144 -1.35 9.78 -46.55
C THR A 1144 -0.32 8.91 -45.85
N ALA A 1145 -0.76 7.91 -45.08
CA ALA A 1145 0.14 6.92 -44.45
C ALA A 1145 0.99 6.21 -45.50
N ALA A 1146 0.35 5.68 -46.56
CA ALA A 1146 1.04 4.97 -47.64
C ALA A 1146 2.07 5.86 -48.37
N ARG A 1147 1.67 7.08 -48.75
CA ARG A 1147 2.56 8.05 -49.42
C ARG A 1147 3.75 8.45 -48.54
N ALA A 1148 3.51 8.74 -47.26
CA ALA A 1148 4.55 9.18 -46.34
C ALA A 1148 5.58 8.06 -46.09
N LEU A 1149 5.10 6.82 -45.92
CA LEU A 1149 5.96 5.66 -45.75
C LEU A 1149 6.81 5.38 -47.00
N GLN A 1150 6.19 5.44 -48.19
CA GLN A 1150 6.91 5.29 -49.46
C GLN A 1150 8.00 6.36 -49.61
N THR A 1151 7.66 7.62 -49.37
CA THR A 1151 8.59 8.76 -49.47
C THR A 1151 9.78 8.59 -48.52
N GLY A 1152 9.51 8.20 -47.27
CA GLY A 1152 10.55 7.93 -46.29
C GLY A 1152 11.50 6.82 -46.74
N ARG A 1153 10.96 5.70 -47.23
CA ARG A 1153 11.76 4.56 -47.72
C ARG A 1153 12.64 4.95 -48.91
N GLU A 1154 12.10 5.70 -49.87
CA GLU A 1154 12.86 6.22 -51.02
C GLU A 1154 14.02 7.12 -50.58
N ARG A 1155 13.80 7.97 -49.59
CA ARG A 1155 14.85 8.80 -48.99
C ARG A 1155 15.93 7.98 -48.31
N LEU A 1156 15.56 7.01 -47.48
CA LEU A 1156 16.51 6.12 -46.81
C LEU A 1156 17.38 5.38 -47.84
N ALA A 1157 16.78 4.89 -48.92
CA ALA A 1157 17.50 4.22 -50.00
C ALA A 1157 18.49 5.17 -50.70
N GLY A 1158 18.06 6.40 -51.02
CA GLY A 1158 18.92 7.42 -51.62
C GLY A 1158 20.12 7.80 -50.75
N LEU A 1159 19.90 7.98 -49.45
CA LEU A 1159 20.95 8.30 -48.48
C LEU A 1159 21.95 7.14 -48.32
N THR A 1160 21.46 5.89 -48.37
CA THR A 1160 22.29 4.69 -48.26
C THR A 1160 23.17 4.51 -49.51
N ALA A 1161 22.63 4.73 -50.71
CA ALA A 1161 23.40 4.64 -51.95
C ALA A 1161 24.53 5.68 -52.04
N ARG A 1162 24.29 6.93 -51.59
CA ARG A 1162 25.31 7.99 -51.55
C ARG A 1162 26.41 7.72 -50.51
N GLY A 1163 26.05 7.17 -49.34
CA GLY A 1163 27.03 6.78 -48.32
C GLY A 1163 27.99 5.67 -48.78
N GLN A 1164 27.51 4.72 -49.58
CA GLN A 1164 28.36 3.67 -50.18
C GLN A 1164 29.25 4.20 -51.32
N ALA A 1165 28.81 5.25 -52.04
CA ALA A 1165 29.60 5.88 -53.10
C ALA A 1165 30.72 6.81 -52.56
N GLY A 1166 30.52 7.44 -51.39
CA GLY A 1166 31.52 8.31 -50.75
C GLY A 1166 32.63 7.59 -49.96
N GLY A 1167 32.44 6.31 -49.62
CA GLY A 1167 33.44 5.49 -48.89
C GLY A 1167 34.51 4.83 -49.77
N ARG A 1168 34.60 5.19 -51.06
CA ARG A 1168 35.66 4.77 -52.00
C ARG A 1168 36.50 5.97 -52.52
N GLY A 1169 36.54 7.06 -51.75
CA GLY A 1169 37.37 8.24 -52.02
C GLY A 1169 38.58 8.29 -51.10
#